data_AF-Q4DWY5-F1
#
_entry.id   AF-Q4DWY5-F1
#
_cell.length_a   1.000
_cell.length_b   1.000
_cell.length_c   1.000
_cell.angle_alpha   90.00
_cell.angle_beta   90.00
_cell.angle_gamma   90.00
#
_symmetry.space_group_name_H-M   'P 1'
#
loop_
_entity.id
_entity.type
_entity.pdbx_description
1 polymer ?
#
loop_
_entity_poly.entity_id
_entity_poly.type
_entity_poly.pdbx_seq_one_letter_code
_entity_poly.pdbx_strand_id
1 'polypeptide(L)'
;MLSRVAAVKAPRTHNRRRVTGSSGRRREGRESEPQRSKMSRHLFYSAVLLLFFVMICCGTGSASSKEKSPVQIPPPKTYFDWRDVKVEETVSSLRVPSLLKVNGDVFAVAEALCTGKKDTGEGSFTGIASEVLELTGENPKEELGKNKLKTQVLEECTFEGGNCPSQNAAEEGGSRSQTTVHVSRPTTVVEGSDIYMLAGSYSWTLTADDQAGGWGLMLVKGNVSTVDSKKRIYWSDTYGLPWSYKVKQNEPLMRLVGSGGSGVQLEDGTLVFPLEGTKKLNGAAEDGKTTTVSLIIHSVKDIASWKLSEGMSADGCGDPSVVEWEKDKLMMMTACDDGRRRVYESGDKGESWTEALGTLSRVWGNKKGVKVELVGSGFITAKIGDDRDVMLVTLPVYSSKDGNGKGVLHLWLTDNTHIVDIGPVSEKEEEDVTASSLLYKSVEGKKDELIALYEKKKGVEETSSGMVSVRLTAQLQRVKKVLATWKKADERVSQLCTSESVGRDTLTGTACSADIKITDGLVGFLSGNFSENTWRDEYLGVNATLDNEGVEQVETGVKFKGRGAGAEWPVGKQGDNQLYHFANYNFTLVATVSIDGEPTEGNIPLLGVLLDGEKKTTLMELSYDREKKWILLCGGETHKKHSSTWDPETTKKHHVVILLRNGNQSSAYVDGKRVGEDVPCALGNTDSKVISHFYIGGDGKSAVSPGNGEDVSVTVTNVLLYNRP
;
A
#
# COMPACT_ATOMS: atom_id res chain seq x y z
N MET A 1 2.47 41.61 -32.20
CA MET A 1 1.05 42.02 -32.33
C MET A 1 0.65 42.74 -31.04
N LEU A 2 0.17 43.98 -31.17
CA LEU A 2 -0.08 45.03 -30.15
C LEU A 2 -1.04 44.56 -29.03
N SER A 3 -0.77 44.60 -27.72
CA SER A 3 -0.56 45.69 -26.72
C SER A 3 -1.79 46.56 -26.36
N ARG A 4 -2.31 46.45 -25.12
CA ARG A 4 -2.90 47.49 -24.20
C ARG A 4 -3.38 46.82 -22.88
N VAL A 5 -2.78 47.07 -21.70
CA VAL A 5 -2.97 48.21 -20.74
C VAL A 5 -4.39 48.16 -20.10
N ALA A 6 -4.66 48.18 -18.78
CA ALA A 6 -3.97 48.70 -17.58
C ALA A 6 -4.41 47.97 -16.28
N ALA A 7 -3.55 48.05 -15.26
CA ALA A 7 -3.81 47.77 -13.84
C ALA A 7 -4.59 48.94 -13.16
N VAL A 8 -5.17 48.84 -11.94
CA VAL A 8 -4.47 49.06 -10.65
C VAL A 8 -5.46 49.06 -9.44
N LYS A 9 -5.06 48.35 -8.37
CA LYS A 9 -5.26 48.53 -6.89
C LYS A 9 -6.64 48.56 -6.19
N ALA A 10 -6.74 47.73 -5.15
CA ALA A 10 -7.50 47.91 -3.90
C ALA A 10 -6.54 48.48 -2.78
N PRO A 11 -6.85 48.60 -1.45
CA PRO A 11 -8.07 48.26 -0.66
C PRO A 11 -8.42 49.17 0.60
N ARG A 12 -9.55 48.82 1.27
CA ARG A 12 -9.92 48.87 2.74
C ARG A 12 -10.04 50.20 3.53
N THR A 13 -11.18 50.39 4.24
CA THR A 13 -11.32 50.50 5.72
C THR A 13 -12.78 50.49 6.26
N HIS A 14 -12.90 50.18 7.55
CA HIS A 14 -13.98 49.78 8.49
C HIS A 14 -15.22 50.66 8.86
N ASN A 15 -16.30 49.93 9.26
CA ASN A 15 -17.21 50.02 10.44
C ASN A 15 -18.19 51.21 10.71
N ARG A 16 -19.51 50.94 10.87
CA ARG A 16 -20.31 50.86 12.15
C ARG A 16 -21.85 50.95 11.98
N ARG A 17 -22.59 50.02 12.65
CA ARG A 17 -23.94 50.03 13.35
C ARG A 17 -25.17 50.67 12.64
N ARG A 18 -26.43 50.17 12.70
CA ARG A 18 -27.27 49.64 13.82
C ARG A 18 -28.61 49.03 13.28
N VAL A 19 -29.03 47.84 13.77
CA VAL A 19 -30.36 47.38 14.31
C VAL A 19 -31.66 47.90 13.60
N THR A 20 -32.68 47.13 13.13
CA THR A 20 -33.53 46.06 13.72
C THR A 20 -34.51 45.55 12.64
N GLY A 21 -35.00 44.29 12.71
CA GLY A 21 -36.20 43.86 11.96
C GLY A 21 -36.41 42.34 11.97
N SER A 22 -37.48 41.89 12.63
CA SER A 22 -37.82 40.48 12.90
C SER A 22 -38.92 39.94 11.96
N SER A 23 -38.93 38.61 11.81
CA SER A 23 -40.05 37.70 11.51
C SER A 23 -40.41 37.37 10.06
N GLY A 24 -40.51 36.07 9.78
CA GLY A 24 -41.64 35.53 9.00
C GLY A 24 -41.36 34.74 7.71
N ARG A 25 -41.33 33.40 7.84
CA ARG A 25 -42.10 32.42 7.03
C ARG A 25 -41.51 31.86 5.70
N ARG A 26 -41.08 30.59 5.79
CA ARG A 26 -41.34 29.40 4.93
C ARG A 26 -41.64 29.57 3.41
N ARG A 27 -40.80 28.93 2.58
CA ARG A 27 -41.10 28.00 1.44
C ARG A 27 -39.77 27.48 0.86
N GLU A 28 -39.46 26.19 0.99
CA GLU A 28 -39.62 25.10 -0.02
C GLU A 28 -38.63 25.13 -1.20
N GLY A 29 -37.94 23.99 -1.40
CA GLY A 29 -36.95 23.71 -2.45
C GLY A 29 -35.77 22.92 -1.84
N ARG A 30 -35.84 21.60 -1.60
CA ARG A 30 -35.90 20.45 -2.52
C ARG A 30 -34.57 20.21 -3.24
N GLU A 31 -33.67 19.50 -2.59
CA GLU A 31 -32.81 18.50 -3.21
C GLU A 31 -32.59 17.38 -2.18
N SER A 32 -33.06 16.20 -2.55
CA SER A 32 -33.13 14.98 -1.75
C SER A 32 -31.98 14.07 -2.16
N GLU A 33 -31.06 13.81 -1.24
CA GLU A 33 -30.10 12.70 -1.36
C GLU A 33 -30.82 11.34 -1.26
N PRO A 34 -30.31 10.27 -1.91
CA PRO A 34 -30.90 8.96 -1.83
C PRO A 34 -30.72 8.37 -0.43
N GLN A 35 -31.85 7.94 0.12
CA GLN A 35 -31.98 7.25 1.38
C GLN A 35 -31.20 5.91 1.34
N ARG A 36 -30.13 5.81 2.15
CA ARG A 36 -29.37 4.57 2.40
C ARG A 36 -30.35 3.43 2.74
N SER A 37 -30.25 2.31 2.03
CA SER A 37 -31.02 1.11 2.34
C SER A 37 -30.56 0.56 3.71
N LYS A 38 -31.56 0.20 4.52
CA LYS A 38 -31.40 -0.37 5.86
C LYS A 38 -30.55 -1.64 5.80
N MET A 39 -29.49 -1.71 6.61
CA MET A 39 -28.87 -2.98 6.99
C MET A 39 -29.92 -3.87 7.65
N SER A 40 -30.33 -4.94 6.98
CA SER A 40 -30.99 -6.06 7.64
C SER A 40 -29.94 -6.87 8.39
N ARG A 41 -30.07 -6.87 9.72
CA ARG A 41 -29.51 -7.91 10.57
C ARG A 41 -30.18 -9.22 10.20
N HIS A 42 -29.46 -10.16 9.61
CA HIS A 42 -29.90 -11.56 9.57
C HIS A 42 -29.07 -12.38 10.54
N LEU A 43 -29.80 -12.87 11.55
CA LEU A 43 -29.41 -13.82 12.57
C LEU A 43 -29.11 -15.17 11.91
N PHE A 44 -27.98 -15.75 12.28
CA PHE A 44 -27.66 -17.15 12.04
C PHE A 44 -28.73 -18.05 12.69
N TYR A 45 -29.39 -18.88 11.89
CA TYR A 45 -30.02 -20.11 12.37
C TYR A 45 -29.79 -21.24 11.38
N SER A 46 -29.15 -22.28 11.91
CA SER A 46 -29.04 -23.63 11.40
C SER A 46 -30.43 -24.24 11.14
N ALA A 47 -30.71 -24.65 9.89
CA ALA A 47 -31.55 -25.79 9.52
C ALA A 47 -31.65 -25.92 7.98
N VAL A 48 -31.78 -27.16 7.49
CA VAL A 48 -32.02 -27.61 6.10
C VAL A 48 -30.75 -27.74 5.25
N LEU A 49 -30.07 -28.89 5.08
CA LEU A 49 -30.41 -30.31 5.22
C LEU A 49 -31.74 -30.69 4.55
N LEU A 50 -31.80 -30.62 3.21
CA LEU A 50 -32.65 -31.41 2.29
C LEU A 50 -32.81 -30.67 0.95
N LEU A 51 -31.90 -30.91 -0.01
CA LEU A 51 -32.17 -30.73 -1.46
C LEU A 51 -31.18 -31.53 -2.32
N PHE A 52 -30.72 -32.68 -1.78
CA PHE A 52 -30.16 -33.77 -2.57
C PHE A 52 -31.24 -34.86 -2.64
N PHE A 53 -31.48 -35.40 -3.84
CA PHE A 53 -32.42 -36.47 -4.20
C PHE A 53 -33.90 -36.07 -4.45
N VAL A 54 -34.22 -35.74 -5.70
CA VAL A 54 -35.49 -36.15 -6.33
C VAL A 54 -35.24 -36.62 -7.78
N MET A 55 -35.21 -37.94 -7.95
CA MET A 55 -35.86 -38.78 -9.01
C MET A 55 -35.62 -38.40 -10.48
N ILE A 56 -34.85 -39.13 -11.30
CA ILE A 56 -35.09 -40.47 -11.90
C ILE A 56 -36.52 -40.69 -12.45
N CYS A 57 -36.58 -40.71 -13.79
CA CYS A 57 -37.46 -41.45 -14.71
C CYS A 57 -38.84 -40.90 -15.17
N CYS A 58 -38.86 -40.62 -16.48
CA CYS A 58 -39.89 -40.91 -17.52
C CYS A 58 -40.97 -39.87 -17.87
N GLY A 59 -41.08 -39.56 -19.17
CA GLY A 59 -42.37 -39.19 -19.80
C GLY A 59 -42.40 -38.18 -20.95
N THR A 60 -41.89 -38.57 -22.13
CA THR A 60 -42.37 -38.25 -23.50
C THR A 60 -42.97 -36.87 -23.88
N GLY A 61 -42.31 -36.21 -24.84
CA GLY A 61 -42.94 -35.69 -26.08
C GLY A 61 -43.24 -34.20 -26.17
N SER A 62 -42.48 -33.46 -27.00
CA SER A 62 -43.01 -32.59 -28.07
C SER A 62 -41.94 -31.66 -28.66
N ALA A 63 -42.03 -31.51 -29.99
CA ALA A 63 -41.60 -30.39 -30.83
C ALA A 63 -40.10 -30.14 -31.08
N SER A 64 -39.66 -30.63 -32.25
CA SER A 64 -38.54 -30.14 -33.05
C SER A 64 -38.54 -28.61 -33.20
N SER A 65 -37.60 -27.92 -32.56
CA SER A 65 -37.00 -26.71 -33.10
C SER A 65 -35.57 -27.04 -33.55
N LYS A 66 -35.34 -26.92 -34.86
CA LYS A 66 -33.99 -26.85 -35.42
C LYS A 66 -33.39 -25.50 -35.02
N GLU A 67 -32.93 -25.38 -33.79
CA GLU A 67 -31.94 -24.36 -33.46
C GLU A 67 -30.64 -24.78 -34.13
N LYS A 68 -30.32 -24.11 -35.24
CA LYS A 68 -28.97 -24.08 -35.76
C LYS A 68 -28.09 -23.57 -34.63
N SER A 69 -27.33 -24.46 -33.99
CA SER A 69 -26.14 -24.06 -33.25
C SER A 69 -25.38 -23.08 -34.14
N PRO A 70 -25.05 -21.87 -33.68
CA PRO A 70 -24.15 -21.03 -34.45
C PRO A 70 -22.88 -21.86 -34.63
N VAL A 71 -22.53 -22.11 -35.89
CA VAL A 71 -21.23 -22.66 -36.24
C VAL A 71 -20.23 -21.77 -35.50
N GLN A 72 -19.56 -22.31 -34.48
CA GLN A 72 -18.40 -21.66 -33.88
C GLN A 72 -17.39 -21.58 -35.01
N ILE A 73 -17.36 -20.44 -35.70
CA ILE A 73 -16.24 -20.06 -36.54
C ILE A 73 -15.05 -20.08 -35.56
N PRO A 74 -14.08 -21.01 -35.68
CA PRO A 74 -12.88 -20.91 -34.87
C PRO A 74 -12.30 -19.52 -35.17
N PRO A 75 -11.87 -18.74 -34.16
CA PRO A 75 -11.24 -17.46 -34.43
C PRO A 75 -10.13 -17.68 -35.46
N PRO A 76 -9.92 -16.77 -36.43
CA PRO A 76 -8.82 -16.89 -37.37
C PRO A 76 -7.55 -17.16 -36.55
N LYS A 77 -6.86 -18.28 -36.82
CA LYS A 77 -5.62 -18.62 -36.14
C LYS A 77 -4.57 -17.62 -36.62
N THR A 78 -4.46 -16.51 -35.94
CA THR A 78 -3.35 -15.58 -36.08
C THR A 78 -2.14 -16.25 -35.44
N TYR A 79 -1.13 -16.53 -36.25
CA TYR A 79 0.11 -17.11 -35.78
C TYR A 79 1.06 -15.98 -35.44
N PHE A 80 1.68 -16.06 -34.28
CA PHE A 80 2.68 -15.11 -33.85
C PHE A 80 4.04 -15.79 -33.79
N ASP A 81 5.07 -15.05 -34.15
CA ASP A 81 6.44 -15.47 -33.95
C ASP A 81 7.25 -14.38 -33.25
N TRP A 82 8.19 -14.82 -32.42
CA TRP A 82 9.11 -13.93 -31.72
C TRP A 82 10.44 -13.93 -32.45
N ARG A 83 10.83 -12.76 -32.98
CA ARG A 83 12.14 -12.59 -33.59
C ARG A 83 13.05 -11.69 -32.78
N ASP A 84 14.36 -11.85 -32.95
CA ASP A 84 15.32 -10.91 -32.41
C ASP A 84 15.24 -9.56 -33.17
N VAL A 85 15.54 -8.48 -32.46
CA VAL A 85 15.74 -7.14 -33.06
C VAL A 85 16.85 -7.22 -34.10
N LYS A 86 16.60 -6.66 -35.29
CA LYS A 86 17.56 -6.65 -36.41
C LYS A 86 18.69 -5.68 -36.12
N VAL A 87 19.86 -5.88 -36.74
CA VAL A 87 21.05 -5.01 -36.58
C VAL A 87 20.75 -3.53 -36.93
N GLU A 88 19.78 -3.30 -37.81
CA GLU A 88 19.39 -1.98 -38.30
C GLU A 88 18.34 -1.28 -37.42
N GLU A 89 17.70 -2.03 -36.53
CA GLU A 89 16.74 -1.54 -35.53
C GLU A 89 17.48 -1.15 -34.25
N THR A 90 16.95 -0.19 -33.49
CA THR A 90 17.62 0.30 -32.27
C THR A 90 16.69 0.33 -31.07
N VAL A 91 17.18 -0.08 -29.90
CA VAL A 91 16.47 0.08 -28.62
C VAL A 91 16.71 1.49 -28.08
N SER A 92 15.66 2.31 -28.09
CA SER A 92 15.73 3.72 -27.69
C SER A 92 15.56 3.93 -26.18
N SER A 93 14.68 3.14 -25.54
CA SER A 93 14.41 3.23 -24.11
C SER A 93 13.95 1.90 -23.51
N LEU A 94 14.17 1.76 -22.21
CA LEU A 94 13.74 0.61 -21.40
C LEU A 94 12.79 1.08 -20.31
N ARG A 95 11.71 0.33 -20.11
CA ARG A 95 10.66 0.59 -19.12
C ARG A 95 10.11 -0.70 -18.53
N VAL A 96 9.31 -0.58 -17.49
CA VAL A 96 8.59 -1.64 -16.80
C VAL A 96 9.54 -2.77 -16.35
N PRO A 97 10.42 -2.49 -15.38
CA PRO A 97 11.43 -3.45 -14.93
C PRO A 97 10.77 -4.65 -14.26
N SER A 98 11.33 -5.83 -14.51
CA SER A 98 10.98 -7.05 -13.81
C SER A 98 12.24 -7.88 -13.55
N LEU A 99 12.38 -8.41 -12.33
CA LEU A 99 13.46 -9.31 -11.94
C LEU A 99 12.92 -10.72 -11.75
N LEU A 100 13.64 -11.70 -12.29
CA LEU A 100 13.28 -13.11 -12.22
C LEU A 100 14.44 -13.94 -11.69
N LYS A 101 14.14 -14.92 -10.83
CA LYS A 101 15.10 -15.95 -10.41
C LYS A 101 14.71 -17.27 -11.07
N VAL A 102 15.55 -17.78 -11.98
CA VAL A 102 15.31 -19.04 -12.68
C VAL A 102 16.55 -19.91 -12.56
N ASN A 103 16.40 -21.12 -12.02
CA ASN A 103 17.51 -22.07 -11.83
C ASN A 103 18.76 -21.48 -11.14
N GLY A 104 18.57 -20.50 -10.24
CA GLY A 104 19.63 -19.85 -9.47
C GLY A 104 20.26 -18.62 -10.15
N ASP A 105 20.02 -18.41 -11.43
CA ASP A 105 20.40 -17.20 -12.16
C ASP A 105 19.34 -16.10 -11.96
N VAL A 106 19.76 -14.85 -12.11
CA VAL A 106 18.87 -13.69 -12.05
C VAL A 106 18.80 -13.03 -13.42
N PHE A 107 17.59 -12.79 -13.90
CA PHE A 107 17.32 -12.11 -15.16
C PHE A 107 16.62 -10.78 -14.92
N ALA A 108 17.03 -9.76 -15.67
CA ALA A 108 16.27 -8.54 -15.86
C ALA A 108 15.41 -8.69 -17.13
N VAL A 109 14.15 -8.31 -17.04
CA VAL A 109 13.20 -8.20 -18.16
C VAL A 109 12.64 -6.78 -18.18
N ALA A 110 12.49 -6.22 -19.38
CA ALA A 110 11.97 -4.87 -19.57
C ALA A 110 11.21 -4.75 -20.90
N GLU A 111 10.25 -3.84 -20.93
CA GLU A 111 9.71 -3.32 -22.18
C GLU A 111 10.78 -2.47 -22.87
N ALA A 112 11.02 -2.76 -24.15
CA ALA A 112 11.96 -2.05 -24.99
C ALA A 112 11.22 -1.25 -26.06
N LEU A 113 11.34 0.08 -26.01
CA LEU A 113 10.85 0.92 -27.09
C LEU A 113 11.88 0.93 -28.22
N CYS A 114 11.51 0.34 -29.34
CA CYS A 114 12.37 0.16 -30.49
C CYS A 114 12.01 1.16 -31.59
N THR A 115 13.02 1.56 -32.36
CA THR A 115 12.84 2.36 -33.57
C THR A 115 13.33 1.57 -34.77
N GLY A 116 12.58 1.61 -35.86
CA GLY A 116 12.98 1.03 -37.14
C GLY A 116 14.19 1.73 -37.75
N LYS A 117 14.46 1.42 -39.01
CA LYS A 117 15.59 2.03 -39.73
C LYS A 117 15.49 3.56 -39.70
N LYS A 118 16.60 4.22 -39.36
CA LYS A 118 16.71 5.67 -39.58
C LYS A 118 16.43 5.96 -41.06
N ASP A 119 15.58 6.95 -41.31
CA ASP A 119 15.20 7.47 -42.63
C ASP A 119 14.18 6.66 -43.47
N THR A 120 13.61 5.55 -42.97
CA THR A 120 12.53 4.81 -43.69
C THR A 120 11.12 5.25 -43.33
N GLY A 121 10.96 6.09 -42.30
CA GLY A 121 9.64 6.44 -41.77
C GLY A 121 8.95 5.30 -41.00
N GLU A 122 9.64 4.19 -40.73
CA GLU A 122 9.15 3.14 -39.82
C GLU A 122 8.91 3.74 -38.43
N GLY A 123 7.68 3.60 -37.95
CA GLY A 123 7.28 4.08 -36.63
C GLY A 123 8.00 3.36 -35.49
N SER A 124 7.85 3.89 -34.27
CA SER A 124 8.30 3.20 -33.06
C SER A 124 7.44 1.96 -32.80
N PHE A 125 8.06 0.86 -32.39
CA PHE A 125 7.39 -0.36 -31.96
C PHE A 125 7.91 -0.81 -30.59
N THR A 126 7.29 -1.83 -30.00
CA THR A 126 7.72 -2.36 -28.70
C THR A 126 8.23 -3.79 -28.82
N GLY A 127 9.22 -4.12 -28.01
CA GLY A 127 9.75 -5.46 -27.83
C GLY A 127 10.00 -5.75 -26.36
N ILE A 128 10.45 -6.96 -26.06
CA ILE A 128 10.80 -7.40 -24.71
C ILE A 128 12.31 -7.65 -24.66
N ALA A 129 13.00 -6.84 -23.87
CA ALA A 129 14.42 -6.99 -23.60
C ALA A 129 14.63 -7.91 -22.40
N SER A 130 15.66 -8.76 -22.47
CA SER A 130 16.13 -9.55 -21.34
C SER A 130 17.65 -9.66 -21.29
N GLU A 131 18.18 -9.74 -20.08
CA GLU A 131 19.60 -9.94 -19.80
C GLU A 131 19.78 -10.74 -18.50
N VAL A 132 20.76 -11.62 -18.49
CA VAL A 132 21.21 -12.29 -17.25
C VAL A 132 22.13 -11.34 -16.48
N LEU A 133 21.88 -11.16 -15.19
CA LEU A 133 22.67 -10.24 -14.36
C LEU A 133 23.86 -10.97 -13.73
N GLU A 134 25.07 -10.45 -13.97
CA GLU A 134 26.29 -10.96 -13.35
C GLU A 134 26.49 -10.35 -11.95
N LEU A 135 26.05 -11.06 -10.92
CA LEU A 135 26.07 -10.56 -9.54
C LEU A 135 27.45 -10.64 -8.85
N THR A 136 28.53 -10.93 -9.57
CA THR A 136 29.86 -11.23 -9.03
C THR A 136 30.83 -10.06 -9.02
N GLY A 137 30.54 -8.96 -9.72
CA GLY A 137 31.45 -7.81 -9.83
C GLY A 137 31.71 -7.07 -8.51
N GLU A 138 32.67 -6.14 -8.49
CA GLU A 138 32.89 -5.24 -7.34
C GLU A 138 31.85 -4.10 -7.31
N ASN A 139 31.41 -3.63 -8.47
CA ASN A 139 30.44 -2.53 -8.57
C ASN A 139 29.05 -2.98 -8.12
N PRO A 140 28.47 -2.39 -7.06
CA PRO A 140 27.13 -2.76 -6.60
C PRO A 140 26.05 -2.29 -7.57
N LYS A 141 26.35 -1.32 -8.44
CA LYS A 141 25.43 -0.69 -9.39
C LYS A 141 25.91 -0.93 -10.82
N GLU A 142 25.00 -1.35 -11.69
CA GLU A 142 25.25 -1.57 -13.11
C GLU A 142 24.11 -0.96 -13.94
N GLU A 143 24.46 -0.12 -14.92
CA GLU A 143 23.50 0.37 -15.91
C GLU A 143 23.43 -0.62 -17.08
N LEU A 144 22.22 -1.09 -17.39
CA LEU A 144 22.01 -2.07 -18.44
C LEU A 144 22.25 -1.42 -19.80
N GLY A 145 23.24 -1.94 -20.53
CA GLY A 145 23.59 -1.44 -21.84
C GLY A 145 22.52 -1.83 -22.86
N LYS A 146 21.81 -0.83 -23.43
CA LYS A 146 20.77 -1.04 -24.46
C LYS A 146 21.21 -1.96 -25.61
N ASN A 147 22.50 -1.94 -25.98
CA ASN A 147 23.08 -2.75 -27.05
C ASN A 147 23.51 -4.17 -26.61
N LYS A 148 23.61 -4.41 -25.29
CA LYS A 148 23.96 -5.74 -24.72
C LYS A 148 22.72 -6.60 -24.52
N LEU A 149 21.60 -5.96 -24.20
CA LEU A 149 20.30 -6.60 -23.99
C LEU A 149 19.85 -7.36 -25.23
N LYS A 150 19.35 -8.57 -25.02
CA LYS A 150 18.70 -9.36 -26.08
C LYS A 150 17.24 -9.01 -26.10
N THR A 151 16.80 -8.40 -27.20
CA THR A 151 15.43 -7.94 -27.38
C THR A 151 14.73 -8.77 -28.43
N GLN A 152 13.54 -9.28 -28.09
CA GLN A 152 12.64 -9.94 -29.02
C GLN A 152 11.41 -9.09 -29.32
N VAL A 153 10.93 -9.16 -30.55
CA VAL A 153 9.78 -8.45 -31.09
C VAL A 153 8.74 -9.48 -31.53
N LEU A 154 7.48 -9.21 -31.24
CA LEU A 154 6.37 -10.06 -31.68
C LEU A 154 5.88 -9.63 -33.06
N GLU A 155 5.82 -10.57 -33.99
CA GLU A 155 5.30 -10.34 -35.33
C GLU A 155 4.10 -11.23 -35.62
N GLU A 156 3.13 -10.68 -36.32
CA GLU A 156 2.00 -11.44 -36.85
C GLU A 156 2.39 -12.09 -38.18
N CYS A 157 2.30 -13.41 -38.25
CA CYS A 157 2.52 -14.19 -39.46
C CYS A 157 1.20 -14.35 -40.22
N THR A 158 1.11 -13.77 -41.42
CA THR A 158 0.04 -14.06 -42.38
C THR A 158 0.35 -15.34 -43.16
N PHE A 159 0.31 -16.50 -42.49
CA PHE A 159 0.56 -17.78 -43.15
C PHE A 159 -0.74 -18.58 -43.35
N GLU A 160 -1.16 -18.77 -44.61
CA GLU A 160 -2.35 -19.57 -44.98
C GLU A 160 -2.21 -21.08 -44.70
N GLY A 161 -1.03 -21.57 -44.27
CA GLY A 161 -0.75 -23.00 -44.05
C GLY A 161 -0.55 -23.45 -42.59
N GLY A 162 -0.73 -22.57 -41.61
CA GLY A 162 -0.73 -22.96 -40.20
C GLY A 162 0.61 -23.03 -39.44
N ASN A 163 1.75 -22.71 -40.05
CA ASN A 163 3.06 -22.61 -39.38
C ASN A 163 3.76 -21.31 -39.79
N CYS A 164 4.27 -20.52 -38.84
CA CYS A 164 5.24 -19.47 -39.16
C CYS A 164 6.50 -20.16 -39.72
N PRO A 165 6.98 -19.82 -40.93
CA PRO A 165 8.25 -20.33 -41.41
C PRO A 165 9.36 -19.87 -40.46
N SER A 166 10.21 -20.79 -39.99
CA SER A 166 11.43 -20.44 -39.26
C SER A 166 12.20 -19.37 -40.04
N GLN A 167 12.76 -18.36 -39.37
CA GLN A 167 13.38 -17.16 -39.99
C GLN A 167 14.16 -17.40 -41.29
N ASN A 168 14.89 -18.52 -41.39
CA ASN A 168 15.65 -18.91 -42.58
C ASN A 168 14.80 -19.08 -43.87
N ALA A 169 13.53 -19.43 -43.76
CA ALA A 169 12.64 -19.61 -44.92
C ALA A 169 11.88 -18.32 -45.31
N ALA A 170 11.82 -17.32 -44.42
CA ALA A 170 11.20 -16.03 -44.71
C ALA A 170 12.14 -15.12 -45.52
N GLU A 171 13.46 -15.27 -45.39
CA GLU A 171 14.45 -14.49 -46.14
C GLU A 171 14.52 -14.85 -47.64
N GLU A 172 14.20 -16.09 -48.03
CA GLU A 172 14.18 -16.52 -49.44
C GLU A 172 12.89 -16.13 -50.19
N GLY A 173 11.79 -15.86 -49.46
CA GLY A 173 10.48 -15.55 -50.02
C GLY A 173 10.16 -14.06 -49.92
N GLY A 174 10.55 -13.28 -50.94
CA GLY A 174 10.43 -11.83 -51.02
C GLY A 174 9.29 -11.18 -50.21
N SER A 175 9.68 -10.41 -49.19
CA SER A 175 8.96 -9.30 -48.55
C SER A 175 7.43 -9.44 -48.48
N ARG A 176 6.91 -10.38 -47.68
CA ARG A 176 5.52 -10.31 -47.19
C ARG A 176 5.49 -9.50 -45.89
N SER A 177 4.54 -8.56 -45.81
CA SER A 177 4.40 -7.62 -44.70
C SER A 177 4.22 -8.34 -43.36
N GLN A 178 5.26 -8.36 -42.55
CA GLN A 178 5.21 -8.70 -41.13
C GLN A 178 4.70 -7.46 -40.39
N THR A 179 3.50 -7.54 -39.82
CA THR A 179 2.97 -6.45 -38.99
C THR A 179 3.51 -6.65 -37.59
N THR A 180 4.27 -5.68 -37.09
CA THR A 180 4.76 -5.71 -35.71
C THR A 180 3.59 -5.54 -34.75
N VAL A 181 3.52 -6.42 -33.76
CA VAL A 181 2.52 -6.36 -32.70
C VAL A 181 3.09 -5.57 -31.54
N HIS A 182 2.39 -4.51 -31.14
CA HIS A 182 2.76 -3.76 -29.95
C HIS A 182 2.43 -4.57 -28.70
N VAL A 183 3.48 -4.97 -27.98
CA VAL A 183 3.42 -5.64 -26.68
C VAL A 183 3.85 -4.66 -25.60
N SER A 184 3.08 -4.49 -24.52
CA SER A 184 3.44 -3.58 -23.42
C SER A 184 3.26 -4.20 -22.05
N ARG A 185 3.93 -3.60 -21.06
CA ARG A 185 3.82 -3.87 -19.63
C ARG A 185 4.00 -5.35 -19.30
N PRO A 186 5.16 -5.94 -19.64
CA PRO A 186 5.44 -7.33 -19.32
C PRO A 186 5.34 -7.53 -17.81
N THR A 187 4.46 -8.43 -17.42
CA THR A 187 4.29 -8.86 -16.03
C THR A 187 4.73 -10.31 -15.98
N THR A 188 5.82 -10.62 -15.28
CA THR A 188 6.46 -11.95 -15.37
C THR A 188 6.37 -12.74 -14.07
N VAL A 189 6.28 -14.06 -14.18
CA VAL A 189 6.26 -14.99 -13.04
C VAL A 189 7.04 -16.26 -13.42
N VAL A 190 7.64 -16.90 -12.43
CA VAL A 190 8.42 -18.13 -12.61
C VAL A 190 7.71 -19.28 -11.90
N GLU A 191 7.59 -20.41 -12.59
CA GLU A 191 7.12 -21.68 -12.03
C GLU A 191 8.19 -22.75 -12.30
N GLY A 192 8.96 -23.10 -11.26
CA GLY A 192 10.09 -24.02 -11.42
C GLY A 192 11.13 -23.49 -12.41
N SER A 193 11.20 -24.10 -13.59
CA SER A 193 12.07 -23.68 -14.71
C SER A 193 11.33 -22.90 -15.80
N ASP A 194 10.00 -22.90 -15.78
CA ASP A 194 9.16 -22.24 -16.77
C ASP A 194 8.99 -20.76 -16.39
N ILE A 195 9.00 -19.89 -17.40
CA ILE A 195 8.74 -18.46 -17.24
C ILE A 195 7.44 -18.15 -17.97
N TYR A 196 6.55 -17.40 -17.33
CA TYR A 196 5.35 -16.88 -17.96
C TYR A 196 5.38 -15.35 -17.94
N MET A 197 4.93 -14.74 -19.02
CA MET A 197 4.78 -13.30 -19.15
C MET A 197 3.36 -12.99 -19.60
N LEU A 198 2.65 -12.18 -18.81
CA LEU A 198 1.43 -11.53 -19.24
C LEU A 198 1.75 -10.17 -19.84
N ALA A 199 1.23 -9.88 -21.02
CA ALA A 199 1.42 -8.59 -21.66
C ALA A 199 0.14 -8.08 -22.35
N GLY A 200 0.02 -6.76 -22.48
CA GLY A 200 -1.04 -6.13 -23.27
C GLY A 200 -0.69 -6.13 -24.75
N SER A 201 -1.66 -6.46 -25.60
CA SER A 201 -1.58 -6.43 -27.07
C SER A 201 -2.37 -5.25 -27.65
N TYR A 202 -1.76 -4.49 -28.56
CA TYR A 202 -2.31 -3.27 -29.15
C TYR A 202 -2.38 -3.42 -30.68
N SER A 203 -3.28 -4.27 -31.17
CA SER A 203 -3.58 -4.36 -32.62
C SER A 203 -4.79 -5.23 -32.99
N TRP A 204 -5.43 -5.95 -32.05
CA TRP A 204 -6.54 -6.85 -32.41
C TRP A 204 -7.87 -6.08 -32.68
N THR A 205 -8.53 -6.34 -33.80
CA THR A 205 -9.98 -6.18 -33.92
C THR A 205 -10.57 -7.58 -34.01
N LEU A 206 -11.12 -8.10 -32.91
CA LEU A 206 -11.72 -9.45 -32.93
C LEU A 206 -12.93 -9.52 -33.88
N THR A 207 -13.65 -8.41 -34.06
CA THR A 207 -14.75 -8.27 -35.02
C THR A 207 -14.93 -6.79 -35.42
N ALA A 208 -15.58 -6.52 -36.56
CA ALA A 208 -15.84 -5.16 -37.05
C ALA A 208 -16.81 -4.33 -36.18
N ASP A 209 -17.53 -4.97 -35.24
CA ASP A 209 -18.53 -4.32 -34.36
C ASP A 209 -18.06 -4.14 -32.91
N ASP A 210 -16.86 -4.60 -32.53
CA ASP A 210 -16.34 -4.42 -31.17
C ASP A 210 -15.81 -3.00 -30.96
N GLN A 211 -16.57 -2.17 -30.23
CA GLN A 211 -16.14 -0.83 -29.80
C GLN A 211 -14.89 -0.84 -28.88
N ALA A 212 -14.40 -2.01 -28.47
CA ALA A 212 -13.11 -2.20 -27.79
C ALA A 212 -11.92 -2.40 -28.74
N GLY A 213 -12.09 -2.09 -30.03
CA GLY A 213 -11.09 -2.26 -31.09
C GLY A 213 -9.67 -1.88 -30.67
N GLY A 214 -8.78 -2.87 -30.63
CA GLY A 214 -7.33 -2.70 -30.44
C GLY A 214 -6.73 -3.42 -29.23
N TRP A 215 -7.49 -3.78 -28.19
CA TRP A 215 -6.95 -4.13 -26.85
C TRP A 215 -7.12 -5.58 -26.33
N GLY A 216 -6.07 -6.41 -26.39
CA GLY A 216 -6.09 -7.81 -25.92
C GLY A 216 -5.07 -8.12 -24.81
N LEU A 217 -5.26 -9.22 -24.09
CA LEU A 217 -4.26 -9.78 -23.17
C LEU A 217 -3.62 -11.01 -23.81
N MET A 218 -2.31 -11.15 -23.69
CA MET A 218 -1.57 -12.32 -24.14
C MET A 218 -0.75 -12.93 -23.01
N LEU A 219 -0.74 -14.25 -22.94
CA LEU A 219 0.18 -15.02 -22.11
C LEU A 219 1.26 -15.61 -23.01
N VAL A 220 2.52 -15.42 -22.62
CA VAL A 220 3.69 -15.84 -23.38
C VAL A 220 4.55 -16.75 -22.51
N LYS A 221 4.95 -17.90 -23.04
CA LYS A 221 5.90 -18.80 -22.38
C LYS A 221 7.34 -18.46 -22.77
N GLY A 222 8.20 -18.35 -21.77
CA GLY A 222 9.63 -18.12 -21.90
C GLY A 222 10.44 -19.32 -21.40
N ASN A 223 11.52 -19.64 -22.09
CA ASN A 223 12.46 -20.68 -21.69
C ASN A 223 13.89 -20.14 -21.63
N VAL A 224 14.66 -20.55 -20.62
CA VAL A 224 16.08 -20.19 -20.52
C VAL A 224 16.91 -21.17 -21.34
N SER A 225 17.68 -20.63 -22.29
CA SER A 225 18.64 -21.41 -23.10
C SER A 225 20.03 -20.80 -23.01
N THR A 226 21.05 -21.63 -23.15
CA THR A 226 22.45 -21.18 -23.22
C THR A 226 22.93 -21.23 -24.66
N VAL A 227 23.32 -20.07 -25.20
CA VAL A 227 23.91 -19.95 -26.54
C VAL A 227 25.22 -19.20 -26.40
N ASP A 228 26.30 -19.74 -26.97
CA ASP A 228 27.67 -19.17 -26.87
C ASP A 228 28.10 -18.87 -25.43
N SER A 229 27.81 -19.80 -24.51
CA SER A 229 28.07 -19.68 -23.06
C SER A 229 27.31 -18.53 -22.36
N LYS A 230 26.34 -17.89 -23.02
CA LYS A 230 25.49 -16.86 -22.44
C LYS A 230 24.05 -17.36 -22.32
N LYS A 231 23.51 -17.26 -21.11
CA LYS A 231 22.11 -17.58 -20.83
C LYS A 231 21.23 -16.43 -21.31
N ARG A 232 20.13 -16.75 -21.99
CA ARG A 232 19.08 -15.78 -22.37
C ARG A 232 17.71 -16.43 -22.27
N ILE A 233 16.70 -15.59 -22.13
CA ILE A 233 15.30 -16.01 -22.23
C ILE A 233 14.93 -16.00 -23.73
N TYR A 234 14.23 -17.05 -24.16
CA TYR A 234 13.56 -17.11 -25.45
C TYR A 234 12.05 -17.13 -25.21
N TRP A 235 11.39 -16.06 -25.61
CA TRP A 235 9.93 -15.99 -25.68
C TRP A 235 9.43 -16.78 -26.87
N SER A 236 8.34 -17.52 -26.67
CA SER A 236 7.83 -18.49 -27.63
C SER A 236 6.30 -18.54 -27.57
N ASP A 237 5.73 -19.70 -27.24
CA ASP A 237 4.29 -19.98 -27.27
C ASP A 237 3.47 -18.81 -26.73
N THR A 238 2.63 -18.23 -27.61
CA THR A 238 1.84 -17.03 -27.33
C THR A 238 0.36 -17.39 -27.42
N TYR A 239 -0.34 -17.17 -26.31
CA TYR A 239 -1.76 -17.48 -26.16
C TYR A 239 -2.53 -16.18 -25.94
N GLY A 240 -3.47 -15.89 -26.83
CA GLY A 240 -4.45 -14.83 -26.58
C GLY A 240 -5.39 -15.25 -25.44
N LEU A 241 -5.54 -14.41 -24.42
CA LEU A 241 -6.50 -14.62 -23.35
C LEU A 241 -7.81 -13.90 -23.70
N PRO A 242 -8.89 -14.64 -24.02
CA PRO A 242 -10.19 -14.02 -24.28
C PRO A 242 -10.72 -13.41 -22.98
N TRP A 243 -10.63 -12.08 -22.85
CA TRP A 243 -11.16 -11.36 -21.69
C TRP A 243 -12.62 -10.92 -21.87
N SER A 244 -13.29 -11.36 -22.94
CA SER A 244 -14.74 -11.21 -23.17
C SER A 244 -15.62 -12.00 -22.19
N TYR A 245 -15.09 -12.30 -21.00
CA TYR A 245 -15.82 -12.87 -19.90
C TYR A 245 -16.85 -11.85 -19.42
N LYS A 246 -18.11 -12.25 -19.55
CA LYS A 246 -19.29 -11.55 -19.05
C LYS A 246 -19.00 -11.07 -17.62
N VAL A 247 -18.65 -9.80 -17.46
CA VAL A 247 -18.79 -9.08 -16.18
C VAL A 247 -20.29 -9.08 -15.93
N LYS A 248 -20.77 -10.17 -15.33
CA LYS A 248 -22.13 -10.24 -14.83
C LYS A 248 -22.20 -9.21 -13.72
N GLN A 249 -23.10 -8.25 -13.92
CA GLN A 249 -23.58 -7.23 -12.99
C GLN A 249 -22.82 -5.88 -13.01
N ASN A 250 -23.45 -4.95 -13.72
CA ASN A 250 -23.53 -3.49 -13.55
C ASN A 250 -22.44 -2.54 -14.08
N GLU A 251 -21.20 -2.94 -14.39
CA GLU A 251 -20.19 -1.97 -14.89
C GLU A 251 -19.18 -2.59 -15.88
N PRO A 252 -19.29 -2.34 -17.20
CA PRO A 252 -18.38 -2.94 -18.17
C PRO A 252 -16.97 -2.31 -18.09
N LEU A 253 -15.96 -3.14 -17.83
CA LEU A 253 -14.55 -2.80 -18.04
C LEU A 253 -14.30 -2.66 -19.55
N MET A 254 -13.67 -1.55 -19.94
CA MET A 254 -13.43 -1.22 -21.35
C MET A 254 -12.05 -1.66 -21.85
N ARG A 255 -11.10 -1.84 -20.93
CA ARG A 255 -9.73 -2.25 -21.24
C ARG A 255 -9.15 -2.99 -20.05
N LEU A 256 -8.34 -4.00 -20.33
CA LEU A 256 -7.45 -4.65 -19.37
C LEU A 256 -6.02 -4.62 -19.90
N VAL A 257 -5.05 -4.35 -19.03
CA VAL A 257 -3.62 -4.46 -19.32
C VAL A 257 -2.89 -5.03 -18.12
N GLY A 258 -1.77 -5.72 -18.36
CA GLY A 258 -0.83 -6.05 -17.29
C GLY A 258 -0.34 -4.79 -16.58
N SER A 259 -0.12 -4.86 -15.28
CA SER A 259 0.44 -3.75 -14.50
C SER A 259 1.92 -3.53 -14.79
N GLY A 260 2.60 -4.55 -15.32
CA GLY A 260 4.04 -4.54 -15.44
C GLY A 260 4.73 -4.95 -14.13
N GLY A 261 5.96 -5.46 -14.25
CA GLY A 261 6.73 -5.93 -13.11
C GLY A 261 6.55 -7.43 -12.90
N SER A 262 6.19 -7.84 -11.68
CA SER A 262 6.18 -9.25 -11.28
C SER A 262 4.77 -9.72 -10.92
N GLY A 263 4.41 -10.91 -11.41
CA GLY A 263 3.35 -11.73 -10.84
C GLY A 263 3.86 -12.55 -9.66
N VAL A 264 2.98 -13.33 -9.04
CA VAL A 264 3.32 -14.20 -7.91
C VAL A 264 2.83 -15.63 -8.15
N GLN A 265 3.64 -16.60 -7.76
CA GLN A 265 3.22 -18.00 -7.63
C GLN A 265 2.90 -18.25 -6.16
N LEU A 266 1.68 -18.68 -5.87
CA LEU A 266 1.25 -19.02 -4.51
C LEU A 266 1.77 -20.40 -4.09
N GLU A 267 1.76 -20.69 -2.79
CA GLU A 267 2.18 -22.00 -2.25
C GLU A 267 1.43 -23.20 -2.86
N ASP A 268 0.17 -23.01 -3.25
CA ASP A 268 -0.65 -24.06 -3.88
C ASP A 268 -0.36 -24.27 -5.40
N GLY A 269 0.54 -23.47 -5.96
CA GLY A 269 0.93 -23.46 -7.37
C GLY A 269 0.07 -22.56 -8.25
N THR A 270 -0.87 -21.79 -7.69
CA THR A 270 -1.64 -20.79 -8.45
C THR A 270 -0.71 -19.69 -8.97
N LEU A 271 -0.79 -19.36 -10.25
CA LEU A 271 -0.15 -18.18 -10.82
C LEU A 271 -1.12 -16.99 -10.75
N VAL A 272 -0.64 -15.85 -10.28
CA VAL A 272 -1.42 -14.61 -10.14
C VAL A 272 -0.70 -13.48 -10.85
N PHE A 273 -1.42 -12.77 -11.72
CA PHE A 273 -0.93 -11.55 -12.37
C PHE A 273 -1.77 -10.34 -11.96
N PRO A 274 -1.14 -9.25 -11.47
CA PRO A 274 -1.80 -7.97 -11.32
C PRO A 274 -2.19 -7.34 -12.66
N LEU A 275 -3.38 -6.72 -12.68
CA LEU A 275 -3.98 -6.10 -13.85
C LEU A 275 -4.50 -4.70 -13.53
N GLU A 276 -4.46 -3.83 -14.53
CA GLU A 276 -5.23 -2.59 -14.54
C GLU A 276 -6.42 -2.68 -15.49
N GLY A 277 -7.58 -2.26 -14.98
CA GLY A 277 -8.80 -2.10 -15.73
C GLY A 277 -9.16 -0.63 -15.94
N THR A 278 -9.69 -0.30 -17.11
CA THR A 278 -10.32 0.99 -17.37
C THR A 278 -11.85 0.85 -17.30
N LYS A 279 -12.48 1.64 -16.44
CA LYS A 279 -13.93 1.61 -16.19
C LYS A 279 -14.57 2.95 -16.55
N LYS A 280 -15.82 2.97 -17.02
CA LYS A 280 -16.61 4.21 -17.14
C LYS A 280 -17.14 4.64 -15.78
N LEU A 281 -17.06 5.94 -15.48
CA LEU A 281 -17.66 6.50 -14.27
C LEU A 281 -19.19 6.57 -14.39
N ASN A 282 -19.90 5.97 -13.42
CA ASN A 282 -21.37 6.07 -13.35
C ASN A 282 -21.79 7.53 -13.05
N GLY A 283 -22.74 8.05 -13.84
CA GLY A 283 -23.30 9.40 -13.64
C GLY A 283 -22.54 10.54 -14.31
N ALA A 284 -21.53 10.25 -15.14
CA ALA A 284 -20.95 11.27 -16.02
C ALA A 284 -21.97 11.63 -17.12
N ALA A 285 -22.62 12.77 -16.96
CA ALA A 285 -23.41 13.39 -18.03
C ALA A 285 -22.45 13.73 -19.19
N GLU A 286 -22.73 13.11 -20.34
CA GLU A 286 -22.23 13.42 -21.70
C GLU A 286 -20.72 13.30 -22.02
N ASP A 287 -19.81 13.37 -21.04
CA ASP A 287 -18.37 13.15 -21.31
C ASP A 287 -17.96 11.74 -20.88
N GLY A 288 -17.44 10.93 -21.81
CA GLY A 288 -16.97 9.55 -21.59
C GLY A 288 -15.77 9.41 -20.63
N LYS A 289 -15.85 9.97 -19.42
CA LYS A 289 -14.83 9.93 -18.38
C LYS A 289 -14.62 8.52 -17.88
N THR A 290 -13.36 8.14 -17.86
CA THR A 290 -12.89 6.84 -17.43
C THR A 290 -12.13 6.96 -16.11
N THR A 291 -12.04 5.84 -15.40
CA THR A 291 -11.20 5.70 -14.21
C THR A 291 -10.44 4.39 -14.28
N THR A 292 -9.32 4.34 -13.57
CA THR A 292 -8.49 3.15 -13.45
C THR A 292 -8.85 2.40 -12.18
N VAL A 293 -8.91 1.08 -12.28
CA VAL A 293 -9.07 0.15 -11.17
C VAL A 293 -8.03 -0.96 -11.27
N SER A 294 -7.66 -1.53 -10.15
CA SER A 294 -6.70 -2.62 -10.05
C SER A 294 -7.40 -3.93 -9.71
N LEU A 295 -7.00 -5.01 -10.39
CA LEU A 295 -7.57 -6.36 -10.30
C LEU A 295 -6.46 -7.40 -10.40
N ILE A 296 -6.82 -8.68 -10.35
CA ILE A 296 -5.91 -9.79 -10.68
C ILE A 296 -6.55 -10.75 -11.67
N ILE A 297 -5.71 -11.49 -12.38
CA ILE A 297 -6.09 -12.70 -13.11
C ILE A 297 -5.25 -13.86 -12.58
N HIS A 298 -5.86 -15.01 -12.39
CA HIS A 298 -5.18 -16.16 -11.80
C HIS A 298 -5.55 -17.47 -12.46
N SER A 299 -4.66 -18.45 -12.38
CA SER A 299 -4.90 -19.81 -12.85
C SER A 299 -4.22 -20.84 -11.95
N VAL A 300 -4.89 -21.97 -11.73
CA VAL A 300 -4.35 -23.12 -11.01
C VAL A 300 -3.86 -24.14 -12.03
N LYS A 301 -2.53 -24.20 -12.26
CA LYS A 301 -1.84 -25.25 -13.04
C LYS A 301 -2.22 -25.43 -14.52
N ASP A 302 -3.28 -24.80 -15.02
CA ASP A 302 -3.74 -24.94 -16.40
C ASP A 302 -3.82 -23.59 -17.12
N ILE A 303 -3.00 -23.44 -18.17
CA ILE A 303 -2.93 -22.26 -19.04
C ILE A 303 -4.29 -21.95 -19.71
N ALA A 304 -5.17 -22.94 -19.88
CA ALA A 304 -6.50 -22.73 -20.46
C ALA A 304 -7.54 -22.15 -19.48
N SER A 305 -7.23 -22.06 -18.18
CA SER A 305 -8.22 -21.84 -17.11
C SER A 305 -8.07 -20.52 -16.33
N TRP A 306 -7.65 -19.44 -16.99
CA TRP A 306 -7.52 -18.13 -16.33
C TRP A 306 -8.86 -17.55 -15.88
N LYS A 307 -8.96 -17.19 -14.59
CA LYS A 307 -10.11 -16.52 -13.97
C LYS A 307 -9.74 -15.07 -13.64
N LEU A 308 -10.54 -14.12 -14.11
CA LEU A 308 -10.47 -12.71 -13.70
C LEU A 308 -11.13 -12.55 -12.32
N SER A 309 -10.54 -11.74 -11.44
CA SER A 309 -11.12 -11.45 -10.13
C SER A 309 -12.45 -10.69 -10.23
N GLU A 310 -13.37 -10.97 -9.30
CA GLU A 310 -14.66 -10.27 -9.23
C GLU A 310 -14.53 -8.91 -8.53
N GLY A 311 -13.77 -8.88 -7.44
CA GLY A 311 -13.43 -7.68 -6.71
C GLY A 311 -12.34 -6.87 -7.41
N MET A 312 -12.32 -5.57 -7.08
CA MET A 312 -11.36 -4.59 -7.58
C MET A 312 -11.03 -3.53 -6.54
N SER A 313 -9.98 -2.74 -6.78
CA SER A 313 -9.65 -1.56 -5.97
C SER A 313 -10.71 -0.47 -6.08
N ALA A 314 -10.54 0.60 -5.29
CA ALA A 314 -11.30 1.84 -5.50
C ALA A 314 -10.97 2.47 -6.86
N ASP A 315 -11.90 3.28 -7.38
CA ASP A 315 -11.72 4.10 -8.58
C ASP A 315 -10.51 5.04 -8.39
N GLY A 316 -9.69 5.17 -9.44
CA GLY A 316 -8.49 6.00 -9.47
C GLY A 316 -7.24 5.34 -8.90
N CYS A 317 -7.24 4.01 -8.71
CA CYS A 317 -6.10 3.25 -8.21
C CYS A 317 -5.55 2.30 -9.29
N GLY A 318 -4.31 2.53 -9.68
CA GLY A 318 -3.56 1.77 -10.68
C GLY A 318 -2.19 1.31 -10.17
N ASP A 319 -1.33 0.90 -11.10
CA ASP A 319 0.00 0.33 -10.91
C ASP A 319 0.08 -0.73 -9.80
N PRO A 320 -0.80 -1.76 -9.82
CA PRO A 320 -0.85 -2.74 -8.75
C PRO A 320 0.42 -3.59 -8.70
N SER A 321 0.90 -3.80 -7.49
CA SER A 321 1.93 -4.80 -7.16
C SER A 321 1.33 -5.78 -6.15
N VAL A 322 1.47 -7.08 -6.40
CA VAL A 322 0.81 -8.13 -5.61
C VAL A 322 1.84 -9.09 -5.02
N VAL A 323 1.65 -9.43 -3.76
CA VAL A 323 2.44 -10.46 -3.05
C VAL A 323 1.51 -11.39 -2.27
N GLU A 324 1.99 -12.59 -1.96
CA GLU A 324 1.38 -13.46 -0.96
C GLU A 324 1.94 -13.11 0.43
N TRP A 325 1.06 -12.83 1.39
CA TRP A 325 1.41 -12.49 2.77
C TRP A 325 0.64 -13.36 3.74
N GLU A 326 1.33 -14.23 4.47
CA GLU A 326 0.70 -15.35 5.17
C GLU A 326 -0.05 -16.25 4.18
N LYS A 327 -0.01 -17.56 4.41
CA LYS A 327 -0.53 -18.56 3.47
C LYS A 327 -1.93 -18.20 2.94
N ASP A 328 -2.12 -18.26 1.62
CA ASP A 328 -3.39 -18.02 0.91
C ASP A 328 -3.97 -16.59 1.03
N LYS A 329 -3.21 -15.60 1.52
CA LYS A 329 -3.66 -14.20 1.60
C LYS A 329 -2.84 -13.31 0.67
N LEU A 330 -3.53 -12.64 -0.24
CA LEU A 330 -2.93 -11.69 -1.18
C LEU A 330 -2.93 -10.28 -0.60
N MET A 331 -1.83 -9.57 -0.83
CA MET A 331 -1.70 -8.14 -0.56
C MET A 331 -1.44 -7.41 -1.86
N MET A 332 -2.29 -6.44 -2.20
CA MET A 332 -2.19 -5.62 -3.41
C MET A 332 -1.92 -4.17 -3.03
N MET A 333 -0.76 -3.64 -3.40
CA MET A 333 -0.43 -2.23 -3.26
C MET A 333 -0.72 -1.50 -4.57
N THR A 334 -1.47 -0.41 -4.52
CA THR A 334 -1.85 0.42 -5.67
C THR A 334 -1.39 1.86 -5.48
N ALA A 335 -1.00 2.52 -6.57
CA ALA A 335 -0.83 3.97 -6.60
C ALA A 335 -2.17 4.63 -6.96
N CYS A 336 -2.62 5.61 -6.19
CA CYS A 336 -3.93 6.23 -6.39
C CYS A 336 -3.88 7.73 -6.67
N ASP A 337 -4.88 8.23 -7.39
CA ASP A 337 -5.04 9.64 -7.80
C ASP A 337 -5.12 10.63 -6.63
N ASP A 338 -5.48 10.17 -5.43
CA ASP A 338 -5.47 10.98 -4.20
C ASP A 338 -4.05 11.24 -3.65
N GLY A 339 -3.03 10.70 -4.32
CA GLY A 339 -1.62 10.86 -3.98
C GLY A 339 -1.14 9.92 -2.88
N ARG A 340 -2.00 9.03 -2.36
CA ARG A 340 -1.59 8.00 -1.39
C ARG A 340 -1.66 6.62 -2.01
N ARG A 341 -0.72 5.76 -1.62
CA ARG A 341 -0.79 4.35 -1.98
C ARG A 341 -1.82 3.66 -1.09
N ARG A 342 -2.69 2.87 -1.70
CA ARG A 342 -3.65 2.04 -0.98
C ARG A 342 -3.21 0.60 -1.02
N VAL A 343 -3.40 -0.10 0.08
CA VAL A 343 -3.06 -1.53 0.19
C VAL A 343 -4.35 -2.27 0.49
N TYR A 344 -4.57 -3.35 -0.24
CA TYR A 344 -5.75 -4.19 -0.12
C TYR A 344 -5.33 -5.62 0.23
N GLU A 345 -6.16 -6.30 1.03
CA GLU A 345 -6.01 -7.71 1.37
C GLU A 345 -7.17 -8.53 0.80
N SER A 346 -6.86 -9.76 0.38
CA SER A 346 -7.84 -10.74 -0.09
C SER A 346 -7.42 -12.15 0.33
N GLY A 347 -8.30 -12.86 1.04
CA GLY A 347 -8.14 -14.29 1.37
C GLY A 347 -8.90 -15.23 0.42
N ASP A 348 -9.49 -14.69 -0.64
CA ASP A 348 -10.39 -15.38 -1.57
C ASP A 348 -9.97 -15.19 -3.03
N LYS A 349 -8.67 -14.95 -3.27
CA LYS A 349 -8.07 -14.76 -4.61
C LYS A 349 -8.81 -13.71 -5.45
N GLY A 350 -9.20 -12.61 -4.81
CA GLY A 350 -9.79 -11.43 -5.44
C GLY A 350 -11.30 -11.52 -5.67
N GLU A 351 -12.03 -12.44 -5.03
CA GLU A 351 -13.50 -12.33 -5.01
C GLU A 351 -13.93 -11.08 -4.23
N SER A 352 -13.22 -10.76 -3.14
CA SER A 352 -13.39 -9.51 -2.42
C SER A 352 -12.04 -8.91 -2.00
N TRP A 353 -11.99 -7.58 -1.93
CA TRP A 353 -10.82 -6.84 -1.47
C TRP A 353 -11.20 -5.93 -0.31
N THR A 354 -10.44 -6.01 0.79
CA THR A 354 -10.57 -5.12 1.95
C THR A 354 -9.39 -4.16 1.98
N GLU A 355 -9.62 -2.86 2.09
CA GLU A 355 -8.51 -1.91 2.25
C GLU A 355 -7.87 -2.11 3.63
N ALA A 356 -6.56 -2.34 3.68
CA ALA A 356 -5.77 -2.63 4.87
C ALA A 356 -5.51 -1.37 5.71
N LEU A 357 -6.60 -0.73 6.16
CA LEU A 357 -6.61 0.54 6.90
C LEU A 357 -5.97 0.45 8.28
N GLY A 358 -5.88 -0.75 8.86
CA GLY A 358 -5.24 -1.02 10.14
C GLY A 358 -3.72 -1.23 10.06
N THR A 359 -3.15 -1.30 8.86
CA THR A 359 -1.71 -1.59 8.69
C THR A 359 -1.07 -0.65 7.66
N LEU A 360 -1.08 -1.03 6.38
CA LEU A 360 -0.21 -0.45 5.35
C LEU A 360 -0.90 0.56 4.43
N SER A 361 -2.24 0.54 4.36
CA SER A 361 -2.94 1.44 3.45
C SER A 361 -2.75 2.90 3.87
N ARG A 362 -2.49 3.78 2.90
CA ARG A 362 -2.35 5.23 3.07
C ARG A 362 -1.12 5.67 3.88
N VAL A 363 -0.24 4.74 4.22
CA VAL A 363 1.05 5.01 4.86
C VAL A 363 1.93 5.82 3.92
N TRP A 364 2.14 5.36 2.69
CA TRP A 364 3.01 6.06 1.74
C TRP A 364 2.20 7.05 0.91
N GLY A 365 2.68 8.29 0.87
CA GLY A 365 2.00 9.38 0.20
C GLY A 365 2.94 10.36 -0.47
N ASN A 366 2.39 11.09 -1.43
CA ASN A 366 3.03 12.22 -2.06
C ASN A 366 2.70 13.51 -1.30
N LYS A 367 3.51 14.54 -1.54
CA LYS A 367 3.27 15.86 -0.97
C LYS A 367 1.90 16.40 -1.38
N LYS A 368 1.15 16.92 -0.41
CA LYS A 368 -0.17 17.53 -0.64
C LYS A 368 -0.09 18.58 -1.76
N GLY A 369 -0.96 18.43 -2.76
CA GLY A 369 -1.08 19.35 -3.90
C GLY A 369 -0.09 19.11 -5.04
N VAL A 370 0.84 18.15 -4.91
CA VAL A 370 1.75 17.76 -5.99
C VAL A 370 1.13 16.57 -6.72
N LYS A 371 0.86 16.74 -8.02
CA LYS A 371 0.54 15.61 -8.90
C LYS A 371 1.85 14.94 -9.28
N VAL A 372 1.95 13.66 -8.96
CA VAL A 372 3.10 12.81 -9.27
C VAL A 372 2.63 11.71 -10.21
N GLU A 373 3.48 11.33 -11.16
CA GLU A 373 3.21 10.17 -12.03
C GLU A 373 3.03 8.91 -11.14
N LEU A 374 1.94 8.18 -11.34
CA LEU A 374 1.73 6.90 -10.66
C LEU A 374 2.70 5.89 -11.28
N VAL A 375 3.36 5.11 -10.43
CA VAL A 375 4.45 4.23 -10.84
C VAL A 375 4.43 2.92 -10.07
N GLY A 376 4.75 1.82 -10.77
CA GLY A 376 4.89 0.49 -10.18
C GLY A 376 6.01 0.42 -9.13
N SER A 377 5.75 -0.31 -8.05
CA SER A 377 6.68 -0.53 -6.95
C SER A 377 7.32 -1.91 -7.02
N GLY A 378 8.60 -2.01 -6.65
CA GLY A 378 9.15 -3.30 -6.26
C GLY A 378 8.48 -3.70 -4.95
N PHE A 379 7.78 -4.82 -4.94
CA PHE A 379 7.07 -5.32 -3.76
C PHE A 379 7.23 -6.83 -3.68
N ILE A 380 7.89 -7.31 -2.62
CA ILE A 380 8.14 -8.74 -2.42
C ILE A 380 7.93 -9.12 -0.96
N THR A 381 7.71 -10.42 -0.73
CA THR A 381 7.81 -11.05 0.59
C THR A 381 9.08 -11.89 0.68
N ALA A 382 9.63 -12.00 1.89
CA ALA A 382 10.84 -12.75 2.16
C ALA A 382 10.89 -13.23 3.61
N LYS A 383 11.57 -14.37 3.83
CA LYS A 383 12.00 -14.81 5.16
C LYS A 383 13.45 -14.37 5.37
N ILE A 384 13.69 -13.52 6.37
CA ILE A 384 15.02 -12.92 6.62
C ILE A 384 15.37 -12.99 8.10
N GLY A 385 16.64 -13.33 8.39
CA GLY A 385 17.15 -13.40 9.76
C GLY A 385 16.72 -14.70 10.42
N ASP A 386 16.01 -14.60 11.55
CA ASP A 386 15.48 -15.75 12.28
C ASP A 386 14.16 -16.24 11.66
N ASP A 387 14.13 -16.42 10.33
CA ASP A 387 12.96 -16.84 9.54
C ASP A 387 11.70 -15.97 9.73
N ARG A 388 11.88 -14.68 10.09
CA ARG A 388 10.78 -13.73 10.20
C ARG A 388 10.27 -13.38 8.80
N ASP A 389 8.97 -13.55 8.59
CA ASP A 389 8.28 -13.12 7.39
C ASP A 389 8.22 -11.59 7.36
N VAL A 390 8.65 -11.01 6.24
CA VAL A 390 8.68 -9.57 6.01
C VAL A 390 8.28 -9.24 4.59
N MET A 391 7.81 -8.02 4.41
CA MET A 391 7.63 -7.34 3.14
C MET A 391 8.75 -6.33 2.92
N LEU A 392 9.25 -6.27 1.69
CA LEU A 392 10.18 -5.24 1.23
C LEU A 392 9.53 -4.47 0.08
N VAL A 393 9.59 -3.14 0.15
CA VAL A 393 8.98 -2.25 -0.84
C VAL A 393 9.98 -1.21 -1.31
N THR A 394 10.09 -0.97 -2.61
CA THR A 394 10.81 0.19 -3.16
C THR A 394 9.84 1.27 -3.64
N LEU A 395 10.00 2.48 -3.12
CA LEU A 395 9.14 3.62 -3.43
C LEU A 395 9.95 4.91 -3.59
N PRO A 396 9.62 5.78 -4.56
CA PRO A 396 10.25 7.09 -4.67
C PRO A 396 9.82 8.00 -3.52
N VAL A 397 10.78 8.69 -2.92
CA VAL A 397 10.62 9.71 -1.89
C VAL A 397 11.03 11.05 -2.49
N TYR A 398 10.08 11.99 -2.53
CA TYR A 398 10.28 13.29 -3.15
C TYR A 398 10.83 14.29 -2.13
N SER A 399 11.94 14.93 -2.48
CA SER A 399 12.50 15.97 -1.60
C SER A 399 11.64 17.23 -1.65
N SER A 400 11.47 17.90 -0.51
CA SER A 400 10.62 19.08 -0.38
C SER A 400 11.30 20.39 -0.80
N LYS A 401 12.64 20.39 -0.92
CA LYS A 401 13.45 21.61 -1.01
C LYS A 401 13.68 22.09 -2.44
N ASP A 402 13.76 21.17 -3.39
CA ASP A 402 14.05 21.50 -4.78
C ASP A 402 12.86 21.09 -5.62
N GLY A 403 12.13 22.08 -6.16
CA GLY A 403 10.90 21.91 -6.96
C GLY A 403 11.09 21.16 -8.29
N ASN A 404 12.13 20.34 -8.38
CA ASN A 404 12.52 19.60 -9.56
C ASN A 404 11.69 18.31 -9.72
N GLY A 405 10.87 17.95 -8.72
CA GLY A 405 9.95 16.80 -8.78
C GLY A 405 10.62 15.43 -8.79
N LYS A 406 11.96 15.36 -8.70
CA LYS A 406 12.70 14.09 -8.77
C LYS A 406 12.53 13.27 -7.50
N GLY A 407 12.13 12.00 -7.66
CA GLY A 407 12.00 11.04 -6.57
C GLY A 407 13.28 10.23 -6.35
N VAL A 408 13.75 10.17 -5.11
CA VAL A 408 14.83 9.24 -4.71
C VAL A 408 14.20 7.92 -4.33
N LEU A 409 14.58 6.82 -4.97
CA LEU A 409 14.05 5.50 -4.65
C LEU A 409 14.57 5.07 -3.28
N HIS A 410 13.68 4.73 -2.36
CA HIS A 410 14.00 4.21 -1.03
C HIS A 410 13.52 2.77 -0.88
N LEU A 411 14.20 2.01 -0.01
CA LEU A 411 13.77 0.69 0.43
C LEU A 411 13.07 0.80 1.79
N TRP A 412 11.86 0.24 1.87
CA TRP A 412 11.05 0.14 3.07
C TRP A 412 10.96 -1.31 3.51
N LEU A 413 10.96 -1.53 4.83
CA LEU A 413 10.78 -2.83 5.48
C LEU A 413 9.51 -2.80 6.34
N THR A 414 8.70 -3.85 6.27
CA THR A 414 7.57 -4.04 7.18
C THR A 414 7.29 -5.52 7.45
N ASP A 415 6.81 -5.84 8.65
CA ASP A 415 6.22 -7.13 9.03
C ASP A 415 4.69 -7.06 9.13
N ASN A 416 4.07 -6.14 8.37
CA ASN A 416 2.66 -5.78 8.44
C ASN A 416 2.24 -5.09 9.76
N THR A 417 3.19 -4.79 10.65
CA THR A 417 2.97 -4.04 11.90
C THR A 417 3.92 -2.86 11.99
N HIS A 418 5.23 -3.13 12.04
CA HIS A 418 6.30 -2.16 12.07
C HIS A 418 6.66 -1.72 10.65
N ILE A 419 7.06 -0.46 10.48
CA ILE A 419 7.46 0.09 9.18
C ILE A 419 8.73 0.91 9.39
N VAL A 420 9.79 0.63 8.62
CA VAL A 420 11.07 1.35 8.71
C VAL A 420 11.58 1.70 7.32
N ASP A 421 12.02 2.95 7.14
CA ASP A 421 12.80 3.37 5.98
C ASP A 421 14.25 2.89 6.14
N ILE A 422 14.67 1.92 5.33
CA ILE A 422 16.04 1.40 5.34
C ILE A 422 17.03 2.40 4.70
N GLY A 423 16.50 3.27 3.84
CA GLY A 423 17.21 4.35 3.20
C GLY A 423 17.26 4.23 1.67
N PRO A 424 18.05 5.10 1.03
CA PRO A 424 18.05 5.24 -0.42
C PRO A 424 18.64 4.02 -1.13
N VAL A 425 18.04 3.71 -2.27
CA VAL A 425 18.46 2.75 -3.29
C VAL A 425 19.08 3.49 -4.48
N SER A 426 18.48 4.62 -4.90
CA SER A 426 19.04 5.49 -5.94
C SER A 426 19.79 6.69 -5.35
N GLU A 427 20.56 7.37 -6.19
CA GLU A 427 21.35 8.55 -5.80
C GLU A 427 20.52 9.83 -5.89
N LYS A 428 20.77 10.80 -4.98
CA LYS A 428 19.87 11.92 -4.70
C LYS A 428 19.69 12.94 -5.84
N GLU A 429 20.67 13.10 -6.72
CA GLU A 429 20.74 14.29 -7.60
C GLU A 429 20.63 13.97 -9.09
N GLU A 430 20.88 12.72 -9.49
CA GLU A 430 21.04 12.39 -10.90
C GLU A 430 19.78 11.82 -11.57
N GLU A 431 18.89 11.17 -10.82
CA GLU A 431 17.95 10.20 -11.40
C GLU A 431 16.52 10.51 -10.97
N ASP A 432 15.62 10.74 -11.94
CA ASP A 432 14.19 10.66 -11.70
C ASP A 432 13.77 9.19 -11.86
N VAL A 433 13.36 8.56 -10.77
CA VAL A 433 13.01 7.14 -10.74
C VAL A 433 11.51 6.98 -10.86
N THR A 434 11.09 6.27 -11.92
CA THR A 434 9.69 5.95 -12.17
C THR A 434 9.33 4.60 -11.58
N ALA A 435 9.60 3.50 -12.27
CA ALA A 435 9.22 2.15 -11.80
C ALA A 435 10.43 1.37 -11.26
N SER A 436 10.14 0.39 -10.40
CA SER A 436 11.15 -0.51 -9.84
C SER A 436 10.65 -1.94 -9.68
N SER A 437 11.58 -2.88 -9.60
CA SER A 437 11.36 -4.28 -9.25
C SER A 437 12.39 -4.70 -8.21
N LEU A 438 12.00 -5.62 -7.33
CA LEU A 438 12.83 -6.16 -6.25
C LEU A 438 12.91 -7.68 -6.37
N LEU A 439 14.06 -8.22 -6.00
CA LEU A 439 14.26 -9.67 -5.89
C LEU A 439 15.11 -9.99 -4.67
N TYR A 440 14.59 -10.87 -3.82
CA TYR A 440 15.35 -11.50 -2.75
C TYR A 440 15.73 -12.93 -3.16
N LYS A 441 17.00 -13.26 -2.99
CA LYS A 441 17.55 -14.57 -3.32
C LYS A 441 18.32 -15.09 -2.11
N SER A 442 17.78 -16.13 -1.50
CA SER A 442 18.51 -16.97 -0.55
C SER A 442 18.77 -18.33 -1.19
N VAL A 443 19.99 -18.82 -1.05
CA VAL A 443 20.41 -20.15 -1.51
C VAL A 443 21.18 -20.77 -0.37
N GLU A 444 20.79 -21.98 0.02
CA GLU A 444 21.42 -22.70 1.12
C GLU A 444 22.95 -22.79 0.91
N GLY A 445 23.71 -22.45 1.95
CA GLY A 445 25.18 -22.41 1.90
C GLY A 445 25.78 -21.20 1.17
N LYS A 446 24.99 -20.27 0.65
CA LYS A 446 25.45 -19.01 0.04
C LYS A 446 24.94 -17.80 0.82
N LYS A 447 25.55 -16.63 0.55
CA LYS A 447 25.08 -15.36 1.10
C LYS A 447 23.77 -14.96 0.44
N ASP A 448 22.83 -14.49 1.24
CA ASP A 448 21.60 -13.89 0.72
C ASP A 448 21.91 -12.63 -0.09
N GLU A 449 21.14 -12.42 -1.16
CA GLU A 449 21.25 -11.29 -2.06
C GLU A 449 19.90 -10.58 -2.16
N LEU A 450 19.92 -9.25 -2.07
CA LEU A 450 18.77 -8.39 -2.36
C LEU A 450 19.15 -7.50 -3.54
N ILE A 451 18.33 -7.48 -4.57
CA ILE A 451 18.60 -6.80 -5.84
C ILE A 451 17.41 -5.91 -6.17
N ALA A 452 17.69 -4.69 -6.59
CA ALA A 452 16.71 -3.79 -7.19
C ALA A 452 17.03 -3.57 -8.67
N LEU A 453 16.00 -3.41 -9.47
CA LEU A 453 16.08 -2.97 -10.85
C LEU A 453 15.13 -1.79 -11.01
N TYR A 454 15.61 -0.65 -11.46
CA TYR A 454 14.77 0.54 -11.57
C TYR A 454 15.03 1.33 -12.84
N GLU A 455 13.99 2.05 -13.27
CA GLU A 455 14.05 2.95 -14.40
C GLU A 455 14.77 4.25 -14.04
N LYS A 456 15.66 4.68 -14.92
CA LYS A 456 16.37 5.95 -14.83
C LYS A 456 15.93 6.86 -15.97
N LYS A 457 15.29 7.99 -15.66
CA LYS A 457 15.08 9.08 -16.62
C LYS A 457 16.20 10.12 -16.49
N LYS A 458 16.86 10.46 -17.60
CA LYS A 458 17.88 11.53 -17.65
C LYS A 458 17.24 12.87 -18.02
N GLY A 459 16.83 13.65 -17.03
CA GLY A 459 16.46 15.06 -17.20
C GLY A 459 15.32 15.32 -18.19
N VAL A 460 15.08 16.61 -18.50
CA VAL A 460 13.98 17.06 -19.38
C VAL A 460 14.37 17.00 -20.87
N GLU A 461 15.66 17.06 -21.18
CA GLU A 461 16.15 17.15 -22.58
C GLU A 461 16.43 15.78 -23.24
N GLU A 462 16.70 14.71 -22.48
CA GLU A 462 16.89 13.36 -23.02
C GLU A 462 15.69 12.46 -22.71
N THR A 463 14.90 12.13 -23.74
CA THR A 463 13.75 11.21 -23.64
C THR A 463 14.14 9.74 -23.42
N SER A 464 15.45 9.45 -23.38
CA SER A 464 15.96 8.08 -23.31
C SER A 464 15.95 7.57 -21.87
N SER A 465 14.97 6.73 -21.53
CA SER A 465 14.95 5.99 -20.27
C SER A 465 15.94 4.84 -20.32
N GLY A 466 16.78 4.74 -19.28
CA GLY A 466 17.68 3.61 -19.03
C GLY A 466 17.18 2.75 -17.88
N MET A 467 17.93 1.70 -17.57
CA MET A 467 17.60 0.81 -16.47
C MET A 467 18.85 0.47 -15.68
N VAL A 468 18.73 0.46 -14.35
CA VAL A 468 19.84 0.29 -13.43
C VAL A 468 19.54 -0.89 -12.51
N SER A 469 20.49 -1.83 -12.44
CA SER A 469 20.50 -2.87 -11.43
C SER A 469 21.38 -2.46 -10.26
N VAL A 470 20.92 -2.72 -9.03
CA VAL A 470 21.68 -2.47 -7.81
C VAL A 470 21.62 -3.66 -6.87
N ARG A 471 22.78 -4.13 -6.42
CA ARG A 471 22.95 -5.07 -5.31
C ARG A 471 22.87 -4.32 -3.99
N LEU A 472 21.79 -4.58 -3.24
CA LEU A 472 21.43 -3.89 -2.01
C LEU A 472 22.10 -4.53 -0.78
N THR A 473 23.40 -4.84 -0.85
CA THR A 473 24.12 -5.53 0.23
C THR A 473 24.13 -4.73 1.52
N ALA A 474 24.38 -3.42 1.45
CA ALA A 474 24.40 -2.56 2.63
C ALA A 474 23.00 -2.42 3.25
N GLN A 475 21.97 -2.26 2.42
CA GLN A 475 20.58 -2.17 2.85
C GLN A 475 20.10 -3.49 3.46
N LEU A 476 20.46 -4.65 2.88
CA LEU A 476 20.15 -5.96 3.44
C LEU A 476 20.79 -6.17 4.82
N GLN A 477 22.02 -5.69 5.03
CA GLN A 477 22.65 -5.71 6.36
C GLN A 477 21.91 -4.81 7.37
N ARG A 478 21.37 -3.66 6.92
CA ARG A 478 20.52 -2.82 7.77
C ARG A 478 19.20 -3.50 8.10
N VAL A 479 18.55 -4.15 7.13
CA VAL A 479 17.35 -4.97 7.35
C VAL A 479 17.60 -5.98 8.46
N LYS A 480 18.68 -6.78 8.38
CA LYS A 480 19.03 -7.77 9.41
C LYS A 480 19.22 -7.13 10.81
N LYS A 481 19.82 -5.93 10.88
CA LYS A 481 19.96 -5.18 12.15
C LYS A 481 18.63 -4.67 12.70
N VAL A 482 17.74 -4.19 11.84
CA VAL A 482 16.39 -3.75 12.22
C VAL A 482 15.59 -4.92 12.79
N LEU A 483 15.59 -6.07 12.12
CA LEU A 483 14.89 -7.27 12.59
C LEU A 483 15.42 -7.77 13.94
N ALA A 484 16.74 -7.73 14.15
CA ALA A 484 17.34 -8.05 15.45
C ALA A 484 16.94 -7.04 16.55
N THR A 485 16.64 -5.79 16.18
CA THR A 485 16.18 -4.76 17.11
C THR A 485 14.72 -4.97 17.48
N TRP A 486 13.85 -5.27 16.51
CA TRP A 486 12.45 -5.63 16.77
C TRP A 486 12.33 -6.83 17.70
N LYS A 487 13.13 -7.88 17.48
CA LYS A 487 13.16 -9.05 18.37
C LYS A 487 13.52 -8.67 19.82
N LYS A 488 14.51 -7.80 20.02
CA LYS A 488 14.88 -7.33 21.36
C LYS A 488 13.78 -6.48 22.00
N ALA A 489 13.07 -5.68 21.22
CA ALA A 489 11.91 -4.93 21.69
C ALA A 489 10.77 -5.89 22.10
N ASP A 490 10.47 -6.90 21.28
CA ASP A 490 9.48 -7.94 21.59
C ASP A 490 9.81 -8.68 22.91
N GLU A 491 11.09 -9.02 23.12
CA GLU A 491 11.60 -9.65 24.36
C GLU A 491 11.41 -8.74 25.59
N ARG A 492 11.72 -7.43 25.45
CA ARG A 492 11.54 -6.45 26.54
C ARG A 492 10.06 -6.28 26.91
N VAL A 493 9.17 -6.21 25.92
CA VAL A 493 7.73 -6.08 26.17
C VAL A 493 7.18 -7.33 26.85
N SER A 494 7.64 -8.51 26.42
CA SER A 494 7.25 -9.80 27.03
C SER A 494 7.62 -9.87 28.52
N GLN A 495 8.73 -9.23 28.93
CA GLN A 495 9.15 -9.19 30.34
C GLN A 495 8.23 -8.35 31.23
N LEU A 496 7.46 -7.41 30.65
CA LEU A 496 6.51 -6.56 31.39
C LEU A 496 5.30 -7.35 31.94
N CYS A 497 4.99 -8.51 31.37
CA CYS A 497 3.86 -9.39 31.76
C CYS A 497 4.41 -10.74 32.28
N THR A 498 5.35 -10.68 33.24
CA THR A 498 5.91 -11.89 33.87
C THR A 498 4.92 -12.50 34.86
N SER A 499 4.66 -13.80 34.67
CA SER A 499 3.71 -14.62 35.43
C SER A 499 4.02 -14.76 36.92
N GLU A 500 5.18 -14.30 37.39
CA GLU A 500 5.52 -14.30 38.82
C GLU A 500 4.76 -13.25 39.64
N SER A 501 4.11 -12.26 39.02
CA SER A 501 3.25 -11.28 39.70
C SER A 501 1.89 -11.84 40.15
N VAL A 502 1.58 -13.10 39.82
CA VAL A 502 0.25 -13.76 40.00
C VAL A 502 -0.01 -14.23 41.45
N GLY A 503 0.88 -13.94 42.40
CA GLY A 503 0.80 -14.47 43.76
C GLY A 503 -0.07 -13.75 44.79
N ARG A 504 -0.78 -12.64 44.50
CA ARG A 504 -1.35 -11.84 45.62
C ARG A 504 -2.72 -11.18 45.56
N ASP A 505 -3.45 -11.13 44.45
CA ASP A 505 -4.81 -10.56 44.50
C ASP A 505 -5.84 -11.39 43.72
N THR A 506 -6.86 -11.84 44.44
CA THR A 506 -7.98 -12.69 44.02
C THR A 506 -8.97 -11.96 43.10
N LEU A 507 -8.59 -11.70 41.85
CA LEU A 507 -9.54 -11.34 40.80
C LEU A 507 -9.46 -12.35 39.66
N THR A 508 -10.59 -13.02 39.41
CA THR A 508 -10.82 -14.13 38.48
C THR A 508 -10.73 -13.75 36.99
N GLY A 509 -9.89 -12.78 36.63
CA GLY A 509 -9.60 -12.44 35.24
C GLY A 509 -8.42 -13.27 34.73
N THR A 510 -8.57 -13.85 33.53
CA THR A 510 -7.56 -14.66 32.86
C THR A 510 -6.16 -14.04 33.01
N ALA A 511 -5.27 -14.74 33.73
CA ALA A 511 -3.89 -14.33 33.97
C ALA A 511 -3.13 -14.06 32.66
N CYS A 512 -1.94 -13.43 32.73
CA CYS A 512 -0.93 -13.43 31.65
C CYS A 512 -0.68 -14.89 31.21
N SER A 513 -1.52 -15.42 30.32
CA SER A 513 -1.39 -16.76 29.75
C SER A 513 -0.27 -16.71 28.74
N ALA A 514 0.55 -17.76 28.70
CA ALA A 514 1.57 -17.92 27.66
C ALA A 514 0.98 -17.89 26.24
N ASP A 515 -0.33 -18.12 26.09
CA ASP A 515 -1.03 -18.08 24.81
C ASP A 515 -1.31 -16.66 24.31
N ILE A 516 -1.25 -15.64 25.17
CA ILE A 516 -1.49 -14.24 24.77
C ILE A 516 -0.17 -13.65 24.31
N LYS A 517 -0.01 -13.52 23.00
CA LYS A 517 1.08 -12.73 22.40
C LYS A 517 0.80 -11.24 22.61
N ILE A 518 1.35 -10.71 23.70
CA ILE A 518 1.21 -9.28 24.04
C ILE A 518 1.76 -8.35 22.95
N THR A 519 2.68 -8.83 22.12
CA THR A 519 3.29 -8.06 21.02
C THR A 519 2.43 -8.04 19.75
N ASP A 520 1.34 -8.81 19.68
CA ASP A 520 0.50 -8.85 18.48
C ASP A 520 -0.18 -7.50 18.27
N GLY A 521 0.11 -6.86 17.14
CA GLY A 521 -0.39 -5.53 16.78
C GLY A 521 0.29 -4.37 17.52
N LEU A 522 1.36 -4.63 18.29
CA LEU A 522 2.17 -3.58 18.91
C LEU A 522 3.04 -2.93 17.83
N VAL A 523 2.87 -1.63 17.59
CA VAL A 523 3.55 -0.90 16.53
C VAL A 523 4.65 0.03 17.04
N GLY A 524 4.49 0.58 18.24
CA GLY A 524 5.43 1.53 18.82
C GLY A 524 5.60 1.32 20.31
N PHE A 525 6.81 1.55 20.80
CA PHE A 525 7.14 1.41 22.21
C PHE A 525 8.13 2.50 22.64
N LEU A 526 7.69 3.40 23.52
CA LEU A 526 8.54 4.42 24.13
C LEU A 526 8.90 4.00 25.56
N SER A 527 10.20 3.80 25.80
CA SER A 527 10.74 3.36 27.11
C SER A 527 11.96 4.18 27.51
N GLY A 528 13.12 3.56 27.76
CA GLY A 528 14.32 4.21 28.29
C GLY A 528 15.26 4.84 27.27
N ASN A 529 14.93 4.85 25.97
CA ASN A 529 15.85 5.26 24.92
C ASN A 529 15.65 6.73 24.51
N PHE A 530 16.66 7.56 24.74
CA PHE A 530 16.61 9.02 24.51
C PHE A 530 17.80 9.54 23.71
N SER A 531 17.59 10.67 23.04
CA SER A 531 18.62 11.42 22.34
C SER A 531 18.24 12.89 22.30
N GLU A 532 18.88 13.71 23.13
CA GLU A 532 18.49 15.11 23.34
C GLU A 532 17.01 15.22 23.72
N ASN A 533 16.19 15.91 22.93
CA ASN A 533 14.75 16.02 23.10
C ASN A 533 13.94 14.95 22.36
N THR A 534 14.60 13.92 21.82
CA THR A 534 13.93 12.82 21.11
C THR A 534 13.75 11.63 22.04
N TRP A 535 12.51 11.22 22.27
CA TRP A 535 12.16 9.96 22.90
C TRP A 535 12.01 8.90 21.82
N ARG A 536 12.96 7.97 21.76
CA ARG A 536 13.10 7.04 20.64
C ARG A 536 12.14 5.87 20.76
N ASP A 537 11.53 5.51 19.64
CA ASP A 537 10.76 4.28 19.52
C ASP A 537 11.70 3.07 19.49
N GLU A 538 11.49 2.14 20.41
CA GLU A 538 12.29 0.91 20.54
C GLU A 538 12.16 0.02 19.29
N TYR A 539 11.08 0.17 18.50
CA TYR A 539 10.89 -0.50 17.22
C TYR A 539 11.45 0.27 16.01
N LEU A 540 12.15 1.39 16.25
CA LEU A 540 12.74 2.25 15.22
C LEU A 540 11.71 2.90 14.26
N GLY A 541 10.43 2.90 14.63
CA GLY A 541 9.36 3.51 13.87
C GLY A 541 9.37 5.03 14.03
N VAL A 542 8.43 5.54 14.81
CA VAL A 542 8.20 6.99 14.92
C VAL A 542 8.66 7.45 16.28
N ASN A 543 9.62 8.38 16.36
CA ASN A 543 10.02 8.93 17.65
C ASN A 543 9.02 9.98 18.15
N ALA A 544 8.93 10.15 19.46
CA ALA A 544 8.23 11.28 20.07
C ALA A 544 9.21 12.43 20.34
N THR A 545 8.69 13.65 20.31
CA THR A 545 9.45 14.87 20.61
C THR A 545 9.06 15.37 22.00
N LEU A 546 10.03 15.57 22.86
CA LEU A 546 9.86 16.14 24.19
C LEU A 546 9.89 17.67 24.13
N ASP A 547 9.05 18.30 24.94
CA ASP A 547 9.18 19.74 25.20
C ASP A 547 10.49 20.03 25.94
N ASN A 548 11.07 21.21 25.69
CA ASN A 548 12.37 21.58 26.27
C ASN A 548 12.27 22.02 27.74
N GLU A 549 11.06 22.32 28.23
CA GLU A 549 10.83 22.86 29.57
C GLU A 549 10.02 21.87 30.42
N GLY A 550 10.43 21.68 31.67
CA GLY A 550 9.70 20.85 32.63
C GLY A 550 9.77 19.35 32.35
N VAL A 551 10.77 18.88 31.61
CA VAL A 551 10.92 17.44 31.27
C VAL A 551 12.18 16.85 31.91
N GLU A 552 12.02 15.75 32.65
CA GLU A 552 13.11 14.97 33.26
C GLU A 552 13.04 13.53 32.76
N GLN A 553 14.11 13.05 32.11
CA GLN A 553 14.20 11.67 31.63
C GLN A 553 14.45 10.71 32.80
N VAL A 554 13.72 9.60 32.84
CA VAL A 554 13.87 8.52 33.83
C VAL A 554 14.13 7.18 33.12
N GLU A 555 14.50 6.14 33.88
CA GLU A 555 15.00 4.87 33.34
C GLU A 555 14.10 4.23 32.27
N THR A 556 12.77 4.31 32.42
CA THR A 556 11.79 3.69 31.50
C THR A 556 10.75 4.68 30.97
N GLY A 557 11.07 5.98 31.01
CA GLY A 557 10.19 7.01 30.49
C GLY A 557 10.54 8.42 30.93
N VAL A 558 9.52 9.22 31.23
CA VAL A 558 9.70 10.67 31.40
C VAL A 558 8.84 11.20 32.53
N LYS A 559 9.42 12.08 33.36
CA LYS A 559 8.74 12.88 34.36
C LYS A 559 8.50 14.30 33.84
N PHE A 560 7.23 14.66 33.72
CA PHE A 560 6.75 15.97 33.29
C PHE A 560 6.39 16.82 34.52
N LYS A 561 6.92 18.05 34.60
CA LYS A 561 6.76 18.99 35.71
C LYS A 561 6.11 20.26 35.20
N GLY A 562 4.97 20.61 35.79
CA GLY A 562 4.25 21.84 35.46
C GLY A 562 3.40 21.77 34.18
N ARG A 563 2.55 22.78 34.02
CA ARG A 563 1.69 22.94 32.83
C ARG A 563 2.54 23.36 31.64
N GLY A 564 2.39 22.66 30.52
CA GLY A 564 3.10 22.94 29.27
C GLY A 564 4.20 21.94 28.93
N ALA A 565 4.64 21.12 29.89
CA ALA A 565 5.54 20.01 29.64
C ALA A 565 4.76 18.81 29.07
N GLY A 566 5.26 18.23 27.98
CA GLY A 566 4.69 17.04 27.38
C GLY A 566 5.61 16.41 26.34
N ALA A 567 5.10 15.35 25.71
CA ALA A 567 5.70 14.77 24.53
C ALA A 567 4.67 14.68 23.41
N GLU A 568 5.05 15.03 22.19
CA GLU A 568 4.24 14.84 21.00
C GLU A 568 4.71 13.60 20.23
N TRP A 569 3.82 12.63 20.02
CA TRP A 569 4.09 11.43 19.22
C TRP A 569 3.31 11.50 17.89
N PRO A 570 3.95 11.83 16.76
CA PRO A 570 3.25 12.27 15.55
C PRO A 570 2.50 11.15 14.82
N VAL A 571 1.34 11.51 14.26
CA VAL A 571 0.53 10.67 13.36
C VAL A 571 0.44 11.35 12.00
N GLY A 572 -0.50 12.28 11.80
CA GLY A 572 -0.56 13.10 10.58
C GLY A 572 0.60 14.10 10.46
N LYS A 573 1.19 14.51 11.59
CA LYS A 573 2.38 15.39 11.62
C LYS A 573 3.66 14.74 11.06
N GLN A 574 3.65 13.44 10.77
CA GLN A 574 4.78 12.77 10.09
C GLN A 574 4.99 13.29 8.66
N GLY A 575 3.98 13.94 8.07
CA GLY A 575 4.05 14.55 6.75
C GLY A 575 3.47 13.63 5.66
N ASP A 576 4.27 13.37 4.63
CA ASP A 576 3.83 12.68 3.42
C ASP A 576 3.67 11.17 3.67
N ASN A 577 4.69 10.56 4.28
CA ASN A 577 4.64 9.19 4.79
C ASN A 577 4.12 9.18 6.23
N GLN A 578 3.04 8.47 6.49
CA GLN A 578 2.33 8.43 7.78
C GLN A 578 2.24 6.99 8.28
N LEU A 579 3.29 6.54 8.98
CA LEU A 579 3.40 5.15 9.46
C LEU A 579 2.27 4.80 10.43
N TYR A 580 1.76 5.79 11.18
CA TYR A 580 0.68 5.59 12.14
C TYR A 580 -0.70 5.95 11.58
N HIS A 581 -0.87 5.95 10.24
CA HIS A 581 -2.15 6.25 9.60
C HIS A 581 -3.30 5.37 10.13
N PHE A 582 -3.00 4.13 10.56
CA PHE A 582 -3.97 3.22 11.17
C PHE A 582 -4.75 3.82 12.35
N ALA A 583 -4.13 4.73 13.11
CA ALA A 583 -4.75 5.34 14.29
C ALA A 583 -6.00 6.17 13.95
N ASN A 584 -6.17 6.56 12.69
CA ASN A 584 -7.40 7.20 12.21
C ASN A 584 -8.61 6.25 12.23
N TYR A 585 -8.39 4.94 12.37
CA TYR A 585 -9.44 3.92 12.40
C TYR A 585 -9.48 3.24 13.76
N ASN A 586 -8.38 2.59 14.15
CA ASN A 586 -8.27 1.81 15.37
C ASN A 586 -6.91 2.03 16.03
N PHE A 587 -6.87 2.12 17.35
CA PHE A 587 -5.63 2.02 18.11
C PHE A 587 -5.90 1.72 19.59
N THR A 588 -4.88 1.20 20.26
CA THR A 588 -4.79 1.19 21.73
C THR A 588 -3.50 1.86 22.16
N LEU A 589 -3.59 2.91 22.98
CA LEU A 589 -2.44 3.58 23.58
C LEU A 589 -2.43 3.26 25.07
N VAL A 590 -1.39 2.58 25.52
CA VAL A 590 -1.20 2.14 26.91
C VAL A 590 -0.02 2.89 27.51
N ALA A 591 -0.10 3.29 28.77
CA ALA A 591 1.04 3.77 29.52
C ALA A 591 0.92 3.46 31.02
N THR A 592 2.04 3.42 31.72
CA THR A 592 2.06 3.44 33.19
C THR A 592 2.32 4.87 33.66
N VAL A 593 1.38 5.42 34.43
CA VAL A 593 1.48 6.79 34.96
C VAL A 593 1.64 6.78 36.48
N SER A 594 2.44 7.71 36.98
CA SER A 594 2.59 7.99 38.41
C SER A 594 2.38 9.48 38.61
N ILE A 595 1.51 9.84 39.54
CA ILE A 595 1.13 11.24 39.75
C ILE A 595 1.65 11.66 41.12
N ASP A 596 2.46 12.72 41.13
CA ASP A 596 2.92 13.38 42.34
C ASP A 596 2.24 14.77 42.41
N GLY A 597 1.46 15.01 43.46
CA GLY A 597 0.80 16.30 43.71
C GLY A 597 -0.65 16.39 43.22
N GLU A 598 -1.38 17.37 43.76
CA GLU A 598 -2.78 17.66 43.42
C GLU A 598 -2.86 18.97 42.64
N PRO A 599 -3.59 19.03 41.51
CA PRO A 599 -3.71 20.25 40.74
C PRO A 599 -4.40 21.35 41.54
N THR A 600 -3.78 22.52 41.56
CA THR A 600 -4.35 23.74 42.14
C THR A 600 -5.27 24.44 41.16
N GLU A 601 -5.30 24.11 39.86
CA GLU A 601 -6.19 24.67 38.84
C GLU A 601 -6.34 23.78 37.60
N GLY A 602 -7.59 23.68 37.11
CA GLY A 602 -8.00 22.88 35.95
C GLY A 602 -7.73 21.39 36.09
N ASN A 603 -7.91 20.67 34.99
CA ASN A 603 -7.53 19.26 34.88
C ASN A 603 -6.10 19.16 34.35
N ILE A 604 -5.43 18.06 34.67
CA ILE A 604 -4.09 17.75 34.18
C ILE A 604 -4.20 16.61 33.15
N PRO A 605 -3.87 16.85 31.87
CA PRO A 605 -3.85 15.82 30.84
C PRO A 605 -2.74 14.81 31.09
N LEU A 606 -3.05 13.52 30.93
CA LEU A 606 -2.07 12.44 31.00
C LEU A 606 -1.72 11.89 29.62
N LEU A 607 -2.76 11.59 28.85
CA LEU A 607 -2.67 11.10 27.49
C LEU A 607 -3.81 11.70 26.68
N GLY A 608 -3.58 11.96 25.40
CA GLY A 608 -4.68 12.29 24.52
C GLY A 608 -4.31 12.35 23.05
N VAL A 609 -5.31 12.68 22.25
CA VAL A 609 -5.27 12.62 20.80
C VAL A 609 -5.75 13.94 20.23
N LEU A 610 -4.89 14.61 19.46
CA LEU A 610 -5.22 15.88 18.84
C LEU A 610 -5.51 15.72 17.35
N LEU A 611 -6.61 16.30 16.88
CA LEU A 611 -6.94 16.37 15.45
C LEU A 611 -6.14 17.44 14.73
N ASP A 612 -5.85 17.19 13.47
CA ASP A 612 -5.32 18.19 12.54
C ASP A 612 -6.39 19.23 12.19
N GLY A 613 -5.98 20.48 11.97
CA GLY A 613 -6.88 21.59 11.62
C GLY A 613 -6.54 22.93 12.27
N GLU A 614 -7.18 24.01 11.80
CA GLU A 614 -6.93 25.39 12.26
C GLU A 614 -7.17 25.58 13.77
N LYS A 615 -8.15 24.86 14.33
CA LYS A 615 -8.43 24.84 15.76
C LYS A 615 -7.95 23.51 16.34
N LYS A 616 -7.01 23.57 17.28
CA LYS A 616 -6.54 22.42 18.08
C LYS A 616 -7.73 21.78 18.78
N THR A 617 -8.30 20.75 18.16
CA THR A 617 -9.47 20.02 18.65
C THR A 617 -9.00 18.69 19.20
N THR A 618 -9.30 18.44 20.47
CA THR A 618 -9.01 17.17 21.12
C THR A 618 -10.06 16.15 20.73
N LEU A 619 -9.64 15.03 20.14
CA LEU A 619 -10.52 13.90 19.82
C LEU A 619 -10.91 13.17 21.11
N MET A 620 -9.91 12.85 21.92
CA MET A 620 -10.09 12.26 23.24
C MET A 620 -8.91 12.56 24.15
N GLU A 621 -9.17 12.64 25.46
CA GLU A 621 -8.17 12.91 26.48
C GLU A 621 -8.52 12.17 27.76
N LEU A 622 -7.52 11.55 28.38
CA LEU A 622 -7.58 11.12 29.76
C LEU A 622 -6.84 12.14 30.63
N SER A 623 -7.55 12.72 31.58
CA SER A 623 -7.02 13.69 32.54
C SER A 623 -7.50 13.36 33.96
N TYR A 624 -6.98 14.10 34.95
CA TYR A 624 -7.49 14.06 36.31
C TYR A 624 -7.72 15.46 36.86
N ASP A 625 -8.68 15.59 37.79
CA ASP A 625 -9.01 16.86 38.45
C ASP A 625 -8.46 16.96 39.88
N ARG A 626 -8.72 18.11 40.51
CA ARG A 626 -8.33 18.38 41.90
C ARG A 626 -8.98 17.40 42.88
N GLU A 627 -10.18 16.93 42.58
CA GLU A 627 -10.85 15.92 43.40
C GLU A 627 -10.26 14.52 43.20
N LYS A 628 -9.14 14.37 42.47
CA LYS A 628 -8.50 13.08 42.17
C LYS A 628 -9.45 12.12 41.45
N LYS A 629 -10.29 12.65 40.57
CA LYS A 629 -11.16 11.85 39.71
C LYS A 629 -10.58 11.77 38.31
N TRP A 630 -10.67 10.58 37.72
CA TRP A 630 -10.37 10.37 36.32
C TRP A 630 -11.43 11.00 35.44
N ILE A 631 -10.99 11.70 34.41
CA ILE A 631 -11.84 12.40 33.46
C ILE A 631 -11.51 11.95 32.06
N LEU A 632 -12.53 11.53 31.33
CA LEU A 632 -12.45 11.23 29.91
C LEU A 632 -13.16 12.35 29.12
N LEU A 633 -12.42 13.04 28.27
CA LEU A 633 -12.97 13.93 27.25
C LEU A 633 -13.16 13.15 25.95
N CYS A 634 -14.32 13.29 25.31
CA CYS A 634 -14.66 12.64 24.05
C CYS A 634 -15.30 13.64 23.07
N GLY A 635 -14.75 13.77 21.86
CA GLY A 635 -15.46 14.37 20.72
C GLY A 635 -15.78 15.87 20.81
N GLY A 636 -15.03 16.65 21.59
CA GLY A 636 -15.29 18.09 21.78
C GLY A 636 -16.51 18.43 22.65
N GLU A 637 -17.16 17.42 23.24
CA GLU A 637 -18.27 17.57 24.20
C GLU A 637 -17.82 17.40 25.67
N THR A 638 -18.76 17.64 26.58
CA THR A 638 -18.60 17.68 28.05
C THR A 638 -17.86 16.48 28.66
N HIS A 639 -16.97 16.78 29.60
CA HIS A 639 -16.19 15.82 30.40
C HIS A 639 -17.06 14.71 31.02
N LYS A 640 -16.79 13.45 30.69
CA LYS A 640 -17.34 12.30 31.41
C LYS A 640 -16.42 12.01 32.61
N LYS A 641 -16.97 12.13 33.82
CA LYS A 641 -16.22 11.85 35.06
C LYS A 641 -16.37 10.40 35.47
N HIS A 642 -15.28 9.79 35.92
CA HIS A 642 -15.33 8.54 36.67
C HIS A 642 -15.83 8.81 38.09
N SER A 643 -16.62 7.90 38.64
CA SER A 643 -17.19 8.07 39.98
C SER A 643 -16.18 7.77 41.08
N SER A 644 -15.16 6.94 40.82
CA SER A 644 -14.18 6.54 41.81
C SER A 644 -12.99 7.50 41.86
N THR A 645 -12.86 8.18 42.99
CA THR A 645 -11.66 8.89 43.43
C THR A 645 -10.51 7.90 43.60
N TRP A 646 -9.30 8.26 43.16
CA TRP A 646 -8.08 7.58 43.59
C TRP A 646 -7.45 8.38 44.74
N ASP A 647 -6.92 7.70 45.75
CA ASP A 647 -6.36 8.33 46.95
C ASP A 647 -4.85 8.05 47.06
N PRO A 648 -3.95 9.01 46.83
CA PRO A 648 -2.51 8.77 46.76
C PRO A 648 -1.87 8.16 48.01
N GLU A 649 -2.54 8.20 49.17
CA GLU A 649 -2.06 7.55 50.39
C GLU A 649 -2.48 6.08 50.51
N THR A 650 -3.54 5.66 49.83
CA THR A 650 -4.11 4.30 49.93
C THR A 650 -4.18 3.54 48.60
N THR A 651 -4.02 4.24 47.47
CA THR A 651 -4.00 3.69 46.11
C THR A 651 -2.58 3.55 45.59
N LYS A 652 -2.39 2.61 44.65
CA LYS A 652 -1.10 2.32 44.04
C LYS A 652 -0.50 3.60 43.45
N LYS A 653 0.79 3.85 43.71
CA LYS A 653 1.53 4.98 43.12
C LYS A 653 1.56 4.95 41.57
N HIS A 654 1.42 3.76 41.01
CA HIS A 654 1.45 3.50 39.58
C HIS A 654 0.08 3.03 39.11
N HIS A 655 -0.41 3.65 38.05
CA HIS A 655 -1.65 3.29 37.38
C HIS A 655 -1.38 2.93 35.93
N VAL A 656 -2.02 1.86 35.45
CA VAL A 656 -2.01 1.53 34.03
C VAL A 656 -3.20 2.23 33.38
N VAL A 657 -2.92 3.10 32.42
CA VAL A 657 -3.93 3.85 31.69
C VAL A 657 -3.98 3.41 30.23
N ILE A 658 -5.19 3.37 29.68
CA ILE A 658 -5.44 2.98 28.29
C ILE A 658 -6.36 4.01 27.64
N LEU A 659 -5.99 4.50 26.45
CA LEU A 659 -6.88 5.16 25.51
C LEU A 659 -7.13 4.23 24.32
N LEU A 660 -8.39 4.03 24.01
CA LEU A 660 -8.83 3.07 23.01
C LEU A 660 -9.70 3.75 21.96
N ARG A 661 -9.41 3.51 20.68
CA ARG A 661 -10.29 3.80 19.55
C ARG A 661 -10.60 2.51 18.79
N ASN A 662 -11.89 2.27 18.59
CA ASN A 662 -12.41 1.17 17.77
C ASN A 662 -13.45 1.74 16.78
N GLY A 663 -13.00 2.07 15.58
CA GLY A 663 -13.75 2.75 14.54
C GLY A 663 -14.26 4.11 14.99
N ASN A 664 -15.59 4.21 15.14
CA ASN A 664 -16.28 5.42 15.59
C ASN A 664 -16.54 5.42 17.10
N GLN A 665 -15.97 4.48 17.85
CA GLN A 665 -16.09 4.39 19.29
C GLN A 665 -14.76 4.68 19.98
N SER A 666 -14.82 5.30 21.15
CA SER A 666 -13.66 5.54 21.98
C SER A 666 -13.94 5.25 23.45
N SER A 667 -12.93 4.79 24.18
CA SER A 667 -13.02 4.54 25.62
C SER A 667 -11.67 4.73 26.29
N ALA A 668 -11.67 4.85 27.61
CA ALA A 668 -10.45 4.84 28.41
C ALA A 668 -10.59 3.89 29.58
N TYR A 669 -9.47 3.35 30.04
CA TYR A 669 -9.41 2.46 31.20
C TYR A 669 -8.28 2.91 32.13
N VAL A 670 -8.51 2.75 33.44
CA VAL A 670 -7.51 2.92 34.48
C VAL A 670 -7.54 1.64 35.32
N ASP A 671 -6.39 0.97 35.44
CA ASP A 671 -6.23 -0.30 36.17
C ASP A 671 -7.30 -1.35 35.79
N GLY A 672 -7.55 -1.47 34.48
CA GLY A 672 -8.54 -2.39 33.91
C GLY A 672 -10.01 -1.96 34.09
N LYS A 673 -10.28 -0.84 34.76
CA LYS A 673 -11.65 -0.31 34.93
C LYS A 673 -11.92 0.80 33.93
N ARG A 674 -13.04 0.73 33.22
CA ARG A 674 -13.45 1.75 32.24
C ARG A 674 -13.73 3.09 32.93
N VAL A 675 -13.28 4.19 32.32
CA VAL A 675 -13.52 5.58 32.75
C VAL A 675 -14.82 6.11 32.15
N GLY A 676 -15.75 6.53 33.02
CA GLY A 676 -17.05 7.06 32.61
C GLY A 676 -18.15 6.00 32.65
N GLU A 677 -19.18 6.19 31.82
CA GLU A 677 -20.35 5.30 31.74
C GLU A 677 -20.04 3.95 31.08
N ASP A 678 -20.95 2.98 31.23
CA ASP A 678 -20.82 1.63 30.66
C ASP A 678 -20.82 1.58 29.12
N VAL A 679 -21.07 2.71 28.43
CA VAL A 679 -21.13 2.79 26.97
C VAL A 679 -19.93 3.57 26.41
N PRO A 680 -19.20 3.02 25.41
CA PRO A 680 -18.14 3.75 24.72
C PRO A 680 -18.63 5.06 24.11
N CYS A 681 -17.79 6.10 24.12
CA CYS A 681 -18.09 7.37 23.48
C CYS A 681 -18.20 7.21 21.96
N ALA A 682 -19.19 7.87 21.34
CA ALA A 682 -19.24 7.98 19.88
C ALA A 682 -18.39 9.17 19.41
N LEU A 683 -17.51 8.95 18.44
CA LEU A 683 -16.62 9.97 17.87
C LEU A 683 -17.24 10.76 16.69
N GLY A 684 -18.49 10.45 16.33
CA GLY A 684 -19.15 11.02 15.14
C GLY A 684 -18.49 10.56 13.84
N ASN A 685 -18.91 11.15 12.71
CA ASN A 685 -18.31 10.84 11.42
C ASN A 685 -17.01 11.63 11.25
N THR A 686 -15.87 10.96 11.39
CA THR A 686 -14.53 11.59 11.39
C THR A 686 -13.89 11.66 10.00
N ASP A 687 -14.61 11.34 8.93
CA ASP A 687 -14.10 11.24 7.56
C ASP A 687 -13.32 12.46 7.05
N SER A 688 -13.50 13.64 7.67
CA SER A 688 -12.79 14.88 7.31
C SER A 688 -11.65 15.29 8.25
N LYS A 689 -11.47 14.63 9.41
CA LYS A 689 -10.51 15.05 10.44
C LYS A 689 -9.54 13.92 10.77
N VAL A 690 -8.29 14.12 10.34
CA VAL A 690 -7.17 13.21 10.56
C VAL A 690 -6.52 13.51 11.92
N ILE A 691 -6.02 12.48 12.61
CA ILE A 691 -5.23 12.66 13.84
C ILE A 691 -3.89 13.32 13.49
N SER A 692 -3.52 14.37 14.22
CA SER A 692 -2.23 15.04 14.07
C SER A 692 -1.12 14.34 14.86
N HIS A 693 -1.35 14.06 16.16
CA HIS A 693 -0.41 13.40 17.07
C HIS A 693 -1.12 12.92 18.34
N PHE A 694 -0.49 11.98 19.03
CA PHE A 694 -0.74 11.71 20.45
C PHE A 694 0.06 12.71 21.30
N TYR A 695 -0.49 13.13 22.42
CA TYR A 695 0.24 13.88 23.42
C TYR A 695 0.31 13.09 24.73
N ILE A 696 1.48 13.13 25.37
CA ILE A 696 1.84 12.31 26.53
C ILE A 696 2.34 13.23 27.64
N GLY A 697 1.84 13.07 28.86
CA GLY A 697 2.21 13.85 30.03
C GLY A 697 1.61 15.26 30.10
N GLY A 698 1.35 15.88 28.95
CA GLY A 698 0.71 17.20 28.84
C GLY A 698 0.26 17.53 27.42
N ASP A 699 -0.59 18.54 27.25
CA ASP A 699 -1.12 18.96 25.93
C ASP A 699 -0.31 20.08 25.25
N GLY A 700 0.86 20.43 25.80
CA GLY A 700 1.77 21.46 25.29
C GLY A 700 1.19 22.88 25.28
N LYS A 701 0.03 23.14 25.90
CA LYS A 701 -0.59 24.49 25.95
C LYS A 701 -0.17 25.23 27.22
N SER A 702 0.91 26.02 27.12
CA SER A 702 1.26 27.03 28.14
C SER A 702 0.32 28.23 28.07
N ALA A 703 -0.80 28.18 28.79
CA ALA A 703 -1.72 29.31 28.93
C ALA A 703 -1.82 29.86 30.36
N VAL A 704 -1.05 29.32 31.32
CA VAL A 704 -1.08 29.80 32.71
C VAL A 704 0.32 30.25 33.11
N SER A 705 0.41 31.43 33.73
CA SER A 705 1.64 32.06 34.17
C SER A 705 2.55 31.10 34.94
N PRO A 706 3.89 31.15 34.74
CA PRO A 706 4.84 30.36 35.51
C PRO A 706 4.70 30.76 36.99
N GLY A 707 4.28 29.82 37.83
CA GLY A 707 4.12 30.05 39.27
C GLY A 707 3.03 29.23 39.96
N ASN A 708 2.01 28.74 39.24
CA ASN A 708 0.86 28.06 39.86
C ASN A 708 0.81 26.53 39.66
N GLY A 709 1.85 25.90 39.10
CA GLY A 709 1.83 24.47 38.77
C GLY A 709 3.10 23.68 39.09
N GLU A 710 4.07 24.26 39.81
CA GLU A 710 5.37 23.60 40.08
C GLU A 710 5.24 22.34 40.96
N ASP A 711 4.19 22.23 41.78
CA ASP A 711 3.99 21.10 42.69
C ASP A 711 3.35 19.86 42.06
N VAL A 712 2.93 19.93 40.79
CA VAL A 712 2.34 18.80 40.09
C VAL A 712 3.30 18.22 39.08
N SER A 713 3.57 16.93 39.21
CA SER A 713 4.35 16.19 38.23
C SER A 713 3.75 14.84 37.91
N VAL A 714 3.86 14.45 36.64
CA VAL A 714 3.37 13.18 36.12
C VAL A 714 4.57 12.44 35.54
N THR A 715 4.80 11.22 36.00
CA THR A 715 5.79 10.33 35.40
C THR A 715 5.07 9.33 34.51
N VAL A 716 5.39 9.31 33.22
CA VAL A 716 4.84 8.36 32.25
C VAL A 716 5.95 7.41 31.82
N THR A 717 5.69 6.11 31.94
CA THR A 717 6.65 5.04 31.61
C THR A 717 5.99 3.99 30.74
N ASN A 718 6.81 3.32 29.91
CA ASN A 718 6.42 2.22 29.03
C ASN A 718 5.16 2.53 28.20
N VAL A 719 5.26 3.49 27.28
CA VAL A 719 4.15 3.86 26.40
C VAL A 719 4.10 2.89 25.22
N LEU A 720 2.99 2.17 25.06
CA LEU A 720 2.79 1.15 24.03
C LEU A 720 1.66 1.58 23.09
N LEU A 721 1.90 1.53 21.78
CA LEU A 721 0.90 1.86 20.76
C LEU A 721 0.57 0.62 19.92
N TYR A 722 -0.69 0.21 19.92
CA TYR A 722 -1.20 -0.89 19.11
C TYR A 722 -2.05 -0.39 17.95
N ASN A 723 -2.03 -1.09 16.82
CA ASN A 723 -2.89 -0.83 15.66
C ASN A 723 -4.28 -1.48 15.74
N ARG A 724 -4.63 -2.01 16.92
CA ARG A 724 -5.88 -2.71 17.16
C ARG A 724 -6.45 -2.39 18.54
N PRO A 725 -7.77 -2.57 18.73
CA PRO A 725 -8.41 -2.40 20.02
C PRO A 725 -8.04 -3.47 21.06
#